data_AF-A0A5J4WQK7-F1
#
_entry.id   AF-A0A5J4WQK7-F1
#
_cell.length_a   1.000
_cell.length_b   1.000
_cell.length_c   1.000
_cell.angle_alpha   90.00
_cell.angle_beta   90.00
_cell.angle_gamma   90.00
#
_symmetry.space_group_name_H-M   'P 1'
#
loop_
_entity.id
_entity.type
_entity.pdbx_description
1 polymer ?
#
loop_
_entity_poly.entity_id
_entity_poly.type
_entity_poly.pdbx_seq_one_letter_code
_entity_poly.pdbx_strand_id
1 'polypeptide(L)'
;MLDQASFQNGGAICATFNDLSSNLQIETCIFVGCKALSDGGALSMFINHQAEITFNGILFRKCEAQNEGGAFWCSINNGAKLTIAGSLSFQDCKTLSDSGYGGALYAQINGENSYLIFRESVIFERCSGQTGGGMCLITQRKGNFTINGQCNFTNCSSSNKGGGIYLETNNGTINFNQTEQILIENCSCNGNGGGIYCSLSSNGQIIINNIKLMNCNSQRSGGGIYAIINEGGQIILDNTCELYQCESHGNGGGIYVQINLTEQFSFIIKDAYIHECKSITDTSLSYPESGFGGGLFIGCNGDYSPSNKLIDLRGMKIYINSADKYGQSLYIAMRQVIEFCQYGTQGEYVKGNYSDGMSNKNELLGIPMKLRSFNNFSSDQIRQQQQPLESLWRILGILKSAQVIVNVSNPNGKLIFHIEGKRMIPGYLNVKIFEFGDKTQENIDQEQKVINYQYNKNNLKSFKGTSTQSPISQKHQKADQQQVSINTTPQIKKNLHNYENEIIYPPVDGSSFPIQIDGELESEQKATFGMNDYKWLNCKIKEYGVLISNDRNIFTGKDGIDIEEDSNAAVPLEVIIEEEEEEEKRKGLPIGIIVGIAVGALAIIAVIIIIIIVTFVISKKKLKNDSQMHALGIGVCENTLETKLLQDNHSPDVINQSLDNNLINITEQQPQQRDHINILREQPYIIPSSSSIKNSSSSSSEPNFITTWKLSDFEKIKKIGKGAFGTVWKMKEIKSQRIVAIKEVDYDSDEEKQRF
;
A
#
# COMPACT_ATOMS: atom_id res chain seq x y z
N MET A 1 44.08 -25.77 6.20
CA MET A 1 44.45 -25.18 7.51
C MET A 1 45.08 -23.82 7.23
N LEU A 2 45.06 -22.92 8.22
CA LEU A 2 45.76 -21.62 8.13
C LEU A 2 47.23 -21.80 8.52
N ASP A 3 48.01 -22.45 7.66
CA ASP A 3 49.38 -22.94 7.95
C ASP A 3 50.43 -21.86 8.25
N GLN A 4 50.01 -20.59 8.34
CA GLN A 4 50.83 -19.41 8.62
C GLN A 4 50.23 -18.49 9.71
N ALA A 5 49.09 -18.83 10.31
CA ALA A 5 48.47 -18.02 11.37
C ALA A 5 49.05 -18.40 12.74
N SER A 6 49.60 -17.41 13.46
CA SER A 6 50.20 -17.60 14.80
C SER A 6 49.30 -17.15 15.95
N PHE A 7 48.25 -16.37 15.67
CA PHE A 7 47.39 -15.75 16.67
C PHE A 7 45.97 -16.32 16.62
N GLN A 8 45.32 -16.42 17.79
CA GLN A 8 43.92 -16.85 17.89
C GLN A 8 42.99 -15.81 17.28
N ASN A 9 43.08 -14.57 17.77
CA ASN A 9 42.28 -13.45 17.31
C ASN A 9 43.20 -12.30 16.88
N GLY A 10 42.78 -11.50 15.90
CA GLY A 10 43.48 -10.27 15.52
C GLY A 10 44.88 -10.54 14.99
N GLY A 11 45.00 -11.04 13.75
CA GLY A 11 46.28 -11.44 13.16
C GLY A 11 47.33 -10.32 13.02
N ALA A 12 46.93 -9.06 13.22
CA ALA A 12 47.81 -7.92 13.43
C ALA A 12 47.56 -7.21 14.79
N ILE A 13 46.29 -7.01 15.17
CA ILE A 13 45.91 -6.35 16.44
C ILE A 13 44.72 -7.08 17.07
N CYS A 14 44.88 -7.51 18.32
CA CYS A 14 43.79 -7.94 19.20
C CYS A 14 43.71 -6.94 20.37
N ALA A 15 42.58 -6.28 20.56
CA ALA A 15 42.42 -5.21 21.54
C ALA A 15 41.12 -5.32 22.36
N THR A 16 41.20 -4.99 23.64
CA THR A 16 40.08 -5.02 24.59
C THR A 16 40.04 -3.71 25.37
N PHE A 17 38.93 -3.00 25.31
CA PHE A 17 38.73 -1.70 25.95
C PHE A 17 37.61 -1.82 26.98
N ASN A 18 37.96 -1.75 28.27
CA ASN A 18 37.02 -1.89 29.38
C ASN A 18 36.87 -0.62 30.23
N ASP A 19 37.77 0.35 30.09
CA ASP A 19 37.78 1.58 30.90
C ASP A 19 37.28 2.79 30.10
N LEU A 20 36.55 3.70 30.74
CA LEU A 20 35.98 4.92 30.14
C LEU A 20 37.02 5.81 29.41
N SER A 21 38.27 5.80 29.85
CA SER A 21 39.37 6.57 29.25
C SER A 21 40.09 5.87 28.10
N SER A 22 39.59 4.70 27.66
CA SER A 22 40.18 3.92 26.58
C SER A 22 39.99 4.61 25.24
N ASN A 23 41.09 4.93 24.56
CA ASN A 23 41.08 5.47 23.21
C ASN A 23 42.12 4.73 22.35
N LEU A 24 41.74 4.35 21.14
CA LEU A 24 42.63 3.90 20.08
C LEU A 24 42.26 4.64 18.80
N GLN A 25 43.28 5.20 18.14
CA GLN A 25 43.18 5.72 16.79
C GLN A 25 43.99 4.83 15.86
N ILE A 26 43.39 4.42 14.74
CA ILE A 26 44.09 3.78 13.63
C ILE A 26 43.86 4.66 12.41
N GLU A 27 44.96 5.21 11.88
CA GLU A 27 44.94 6.17 10.80
C GLU A 27 45.79 5.69 9.62
N THR A 28 45.25 5.79 8.40
CA THR A 28 45.95 5.54 7.13
C THR A 28 46.67 4.18 7.05
N CYS A 29 46.03 3.13 7.56
CA CYS A 29 46.64 1.79 7.68
C CYS A 29 46.19 0.81 6.59
N ILE A 30 47.14 -0.02 6.13
CA ILE A 30 46.90 -1.07 5.14
C ILE A 30 47.30 -2.43 5.73
N PHE A 31 46.33 -3.31 5.92
CA PHE A 31 46.51 -4.67 6.40
C PHE A 31 46.44 -5.64 5.20
N VAL A 32 47.51 -6.38 4.94
CA VAL A 32 47.60 -7.29 3.79
C VAL A 32 47.95 -8.70 4.24
N GLY A 33 47.14 -9.69 3.88
CA GLY A 33 47.46 -11.10 4.12
C GLY A 33 47.45 -11.53 5.59
N CYS A 34 46.90 -10.71 6.49
CA CYS A 34 46.81 -11.01 7.92
C CYS A 34 45.86 -12.20 8.17
N LYS A 35 46.21 -13.08 9.11
CA LYS A 35 45.50 -14.33 9.38
C LYS A 35 45.30 -14.59 10.87
N ALA A 36 44.11 -15.04 11.26
CA ALA A 36 43.76 -15.42 12.63
C ALA A 36 43.13 -16.82 12.69
N LEU A 37 43.45 -17.62 13.72
CA LEU A 37 42.97 -19.00 13.88
C LEU A 37 41.51 -19.11 14.34
N SER A 38 40.92 -18.03 14.85
CA SER A 38 39.50 -17.86 15.13
C SER A 38 38.98 -16.59 14.44
N ASP A 39 39.14 -15.42 15.03
CA ASP A 39 38.36 -14.22 14.65
C ASP A 39 39.21 -12.99 14.30
N GLY A 40 38.76 -12.19 13.34
CA GLY A 40 39.41 -10.93 12.99
C GLY A 40 40.78 -11.12 12.34
N GLY A 41 40.81 -11.49 11.05
CA GLY A 41 42.06 -11.87 10.37
C GLY A 41 43.18 -10.83 10.46
N ALA A 42 42.84 -9.54 10.52
CA ALA A 42 43.75 -8.45 10.87
C ALA A 42 43.44 -7.84 12.24
N LEU A 43 42.19 -7.41 12.46
CA LEU A 43 41.75 -6.75 13.70
C LEU A 43 40.69 -7.58 14.44
N SER A 44 40.87 -7.74 15.75
CA SER A 44 39.82 -8.22 16.66
C SER A 44 39.69 -7.22 17.82
N MET A 45 38.48 -6.70 18.03
CA MET A 45 38.23 -5.63 19.02
C MET A 45 37.00 -5.90 19.89
N PHE A 46 37.23 -5.95 21.20
CA PHE A 46 36.16 -5.90 22.19
C PHE A 46 36.11 -4.49 22.79
N ILE A 47 35.05 -3.74 22.49
CA ILE A 47 34.86 -2.36 22.93
C ILE A 47 33.67 -2.32 23.90
N ASN A 48 33.88 -1.77 25.08
CA ASN A 48 32.92 -1.82 26.18
C ASN A 48 32.90 -0.47 26.95
N HIS A 49 31.88 -0.26 27.77
CA HIS A 49 31.77 0.85 28.73
C HIS A 49 32.07 2.25 28.16
N GLN A 50 31.13 2.84 27.40
CA GLN A 50 31.19 4.23 26.88
C GLN A 50 32.47 4.67 26.13
N ALA A 51 33.44 3.78 25.87
CA ALA A 51 34.65 4.10 25.13
C ALA A 51 34.31 4.52 23.70
N GLU A 52 34.92 5.60 23.21
CA GLU A 52 34.72 6.14 21.86
C GLU A 52 35.99 5.97 21.03
N ILE A 53 35.94 5.04 20.07
CA ILE A 53 37.05 4.65 19.21
C ILE A 53 36.83 5.22 17.81
N THR A 54 37.87 5.79 17.19
CA THR A 54 37.78 6.41 15.86
C THR A 54 38.83 5.88 14.90
N PHE A 55 38.38 5.39 13.75
CA PHE A 55 39.21 4.86 12.66
C PHE A 55 39.12 5.75 11.42
N ASN A 56 40.24 5.98 10.75
CA ASN A 56 40.33 6.90 9.61
C ASN A 56 41.23 6.34 8.50
N GLY A 57 40.65 6.00 7.34
CA GLY A 57 41.43 5.56 6.18
C GLY A 57 42.08 4.18 6.40
N ILE A 58 41.29 3.11 6.36
CA ILE A 58 41.80 1.74 6.56
C ILE A 58 41.47 0.85 5.36
N LEU A 59 42.46 0.08 4.91
CA LEU A 59 42.33 -0.90 3.85
C LEU A 59 42.74 -2.29 4.34
N PHE A 60 41.86 -3.26 4.19
CA PHE A 60 42.10 -4.68 4.39
C PHE A 60 42.16 -5.39 3.03
N ARG A 61 43.20 -6.21 2.82
CA ARG A 61 43.36 -6.96 1.57
C ARG A 61 43.80 -8.39 1.85
N LYS A 62 43.04 -9.37 1.34
CA LYS A 62 43.35 -10.82 1.45
C LYS A 62 43.55 -11.28 2.91
N CYS A 63 42.83 -10.67 3.84
CA CYS A 63 42.80 -11.11 5.24
C CYS A 63 41.90 -12.34 5.38
N GLU A 64 42.29 -13.28 6.23
CA GLU A 64 41.57 -14.54 6.44
C GLU A 64 41.36 -14.80 7.93
N ALA A 65 40.15 -15.17 8.34
CA ALA A 65 39.85 -15.69 9.68
C ALA A 65 39.21 -17.08 9.54
N GLN A 66 39.24 -17.88 10.61
CA GLN A 66 38.54 -19.16 10.58
C GLN A 66 37.03 -18.95 10.74
N ASN A 67 36.61 -18.19 11.75
CA ASN A 67 35.22 -18.14 12.21
C ASN A 67 34.56 -16.80 11.85
N GLU A 68 34.83 -15.72 12.56
CA GLU A 68 34.11 -14.45 12.38
C GLU A 68 35.03 -13.29 11.93
N GLY A 69 34.53 -12.46 11.01
CA GLY A 69 35.23 -11.24 10.59
C GLY A 69 36.56 -11.51 9.87
N GLY A 70 36.50 -11.98 8.62
CA GLY A 70 37.69 -12.42 7.88
C GLY A 70 38.84 -11.39 7.81
N ALA A 71 38.53 -10.10 7.92
CA ALA A 71 39.51 -9.04 8.19
C ALA A 71 39.33 -8.40 9.57
N PHE A 72 38.11 -8.04 9.93
CA PHE A 72 37.80 -7.28 11.13
C PHE A 72 36.64 -7.91 11.89
N TRP A 73 36.89 -8.25 13.15
CA TRP A 73 35.87 -8.62 14.12
C TRP A 73 35.73 -7.53 15.18
N CYS A 74 34.49 -7.12 15.49
CA CYS A 74 34.23 -6.21 16.60
C CYS A 74 32.95 -6.55 17.38
N SER A 75 33.02 -6.35 18.70
CA SER A 75 31.88 -6.37 19.61
C SER A 75 31.85 -5.07 20.40
N ILE A 76 30.73 -4.34 20.35
CA ILE A 76 30.56 -2.98 20.88
C ILE A 76 29.43 -2.99 21.92
N ASN A 77 29.78 -2.75 23.17
CA ASN A 77 28.96 -3.09 24.32
C ASN A 77 28.74 -1.91 25.28
N ASN A 78 27.59 -1.91 25.97
CA ASN A 78 27.31 -1.07 27.13
C ASN A 78 27.63 0.44 26.94
N GLY A 79 27.09 1.03 25.86
CA GLY A 79 27.21 2.46 25.57
C GLY A 79 28.47 2.87 24.78
N ALA A 80 29.35 1.92 24.44
CA ALA A 80 30.56 2.19 23.66
C ALA A 80 30.26 2.51 22.18
N LYS A 81 31.20 3.18 21.51
CA LYS A 81 31.04 3.61 20.12
C LYS A 81 32.29 3.34 19.29
N LEU A 82 32.10 2.79 18.10
CA LEU A 82 33.12 2.76 17.05
C LEU A 82 32.67 3.65 15.89
N THR A 83 33.47 4.68 15.58
CA THR A 83 33.23 5.57 14.44
C THR A 83 34.28 5.32 13.36
N ILE A 84 33.83 4.92 12.17
CA ILE A 84 34.62 4.92 10.95
C ILE A 84 34.47 6.32 10.35
N ALA A 85 35.46 7.19 10.61
CA ALA A 85 35.49 8.61 10.26
C ALA A 85 36.28 8.94 8.98
N GLY A 86 36.85 7.92 8.33
CA GLY A 86 37.50 8.00 7.03
C GLY A 86 37.17 6.76 6.20
N SER A 87 37.65 6.68 4.97
CA SER A 87 37.32 5.55 4.09
C SER A 87 37.74 4.20 4.69
N LEU A 88 36.89 3.18 4.50
CA LEU A 88 37.15 1.81 4.96
C LEU A 88 36.93 0.85 3.79
N SER A 89 37.94 0.06 3.44
CA SER A 89 37.87 -0.87 2.30
C SER A 89 38.30 -2.27 2.68
N PHE A 90 37.57 -3.26 2.18
CA PHE A 90 37.85 -4.69 2.29
C PHE A 90 37.92 -5.30 0.89
N GLN A 91 39.05 -5.92 0.56
CA GLN A 91 39.30 -6.54 -0.75
C GLN A 91 39.74 -7.99 -0.60
N ASP A 92 39.01 -8.93 -1.21
CA ASP A 92 39.36 -10.36 -1.22
C ASP A 92 39.49 -10.99 0.19
N CYS A 93 38.78 -10.45 1.18
CA CYS A 93 38.77 -10.92 2.57
C CYS A 93 37.77 -12.07 2.75
N LYS A 94 38.07 -13.06 3.61
CA LYS A 94 37.16 -14.21 3.80
C LYS A 94 37.21 -14.89 5.16
N THR A 95 36.11 -15.56 5.52
CA THR A 95 36.08 -16.58 6.58
C THR A 95 36.19 -17.99 5.98
N LEU A 96 36.80 -18.93 6.70
CA LEU A 96 37.12 -20.28 6.17
C LEU A 96 36.26 -21.41 6.74
N SER A 97 35.50 -21.18 7.82
CA SER A 97 34.64 -22.18 8.45
C SER A 97 33.30 -22.32 7.71
N ASP A 98 32.77 -23.54 7.66
CA ASP A 98 31.37 -23.87 7.33
C ASP A 98 30.37 -23.40 8.42
N SER A 99 30.80 -22.49 9.30
CA SER A 99 30.00 -21.77 10.28
C SER A 99 30.35 -20.27 10.33
N GLY A 100 31.09 -19.76 9.34
CA GLY A 100 31.76 -18.45 9.43
C GLY A 100 30.88 -17.24 9.08
N TYR A 101 30.97 -16.19 9.89
CA TYR A 101 30.14 -14.97 9.78
C TYR A 101 30.97 -13.74 9.41
N GLY A 102 30.49 -12.97 8.43
CA GLY A 102 31.13 -11.71 8.05
C GLY A 102 32.44 -11.94 7.32
N GLY A 103 32.38 -12.26 6.04
CA GLY A 103 33.55 -12.63 5.23
C GLY A 103 34.66 -11.58 5.26
N ALA A 104 34.33 -10.30 5.41
CA ALA A 104 35.29 -9.27 5.77
C ALA A 104 35.07 -8.69 7.18
N LEU A 105 33.84 -8.24 7.47
CA LEU A 105 33.49 -7.59 8.74
C LEU A 105 32.43 -8.39 9.50
N TYR A 106 32.73 -8.68 10.76
CA TYR A 106 31.74 -9.05 11.76
C TYR A 106 31.59 -7.92 12.78
N ALA A 107 30.35 -7.49 13.03
CA ALA A 107 30.03 -6.47 14.00
C ALA A 107 28.83 -6.86 14.86
N GLN A 108 29.04 -6.97 16.17
CA GLN A 108 27.98 -7.12 17.16
C GLN A 108 27.85 -5.84 18.00
N ILE A 109 26.67 -5.24 18.04
CA ILE A 109 26.38 -4.03 18.83
C ILE A 109 25.30 -4.33 19.86
N ASN A 110 25.64 -4.23 21.14
CA ASN A 110 24.81 -4.72 22.25
C ASN A 110 24.65 -3.66 23.34
N GLY A 111 23.41 -3.42 23.75
CA GLY A 111 23.08 -2.49 24.83
C GLY A 111 22.74 -1.08 24.35
N GLU A 112 22.03 -0.36 25.22
CA GLU A 112 21.56 1.00 24.98
C GLU A 112 22.72 1.98 24.83
N ASN A 113 22.59 2.91 23.89
CA ASN A 113 23.64 3.86 23.46
C ASN A 113 24.92 3.22 22.90
N SER A 114 24.94 1.92 22.58
CA SER A 114 26.04 1.31 21.84
C SER A 114 25.90 1.59 20.33
N TYR A 115 26.98 2.01 19.66
CA TYR A 115 26.94 2.39 18.24
C TYR A 115 28.12 1.86 17.39
N LEU A 116 27.81 1.38 16.19
CA LEU A 116 28.74 1.35 15.06
C LEU A 116 28.28 2.41 14.03
N ILE A 117 29.18 3.33 13.66
CA ILE A 117 28.87 4.46 12.78
C ILE A 117 29.83 4.49 11.59
N PHE A 118 29.29 4.40 10.38
CA PHE A 118 30.03 4.64 9.14
C PHE A 118 29.74 6.06 8.64
N ARG A 119 30.69 6.99 8.83
CA ARG A 119 30.54 8.39 8.41
C ARG A 119 30.89 8.59 6.94
N GLU A 120 31.96 7.96 6.50
CA GLU A 120 32.56 8.10 5.15
C GLU A 120 32.37 6.81 4.33
N SER A 121 32.88 6.81 3.09
CA SER A 121 32.74 5.69 2.14
C SER A 121 33.28 4.36 2.68
N VAL A 122 32.45 3.31 2.63
CA VAL A 122 32.82 1.93 3.00
C VAL A 122 32.63 0.98 1.80
N ILE A 123 33.64 0.17 1.50
CA ILE A 123 33.66 -0.68 0.29
C ILE A 123 34.03 -2.12 0.63
N PHE A 124 33.21 -3.07 0.18
CA PHE A 124 33.44 -4.51 0.26
C PHE A 124 33.52 -5.10 -1.15
N GLU A 125 34.66 -5.67 -1.51
CA GLU A 125 34.95 -6.15 -2.88
C GLU A 125 35.44 -7.60 -2.85
N ARG A 126 34.76 -8.50 -3.58
CA ARG A 126 35.11 -9.94 -3.68
C ARG A 126 35.30 -10.65 -2.33
N CYS A 127 34.62 -10.19 -1.29
CA CYS A 127 34.70 -10.80 0.04
C CYS A 127 33.77 -12.01 0.14
N SER A 128 34.14 -13.04 0.90
CA SER A 128 33.33 -14.26 1.01
C SER A 128 33.32 -14.93 2.40
N GLY A 129 32.23 -15.62 2.72
CA GLY A 129 32.08 -16.34 3.98
C GLY A 129 30.92 -17.32 3.93
N GLN A 130 30.55 -17.95 5.05
CA GLN A 130 29.35 -18.78 5.07
C GLN A 130 28.07 -17.94 5.17
N THR A 131 28.10 -16.93 6.04
CA THR A 131 26.98 -16.00 6.30
C THR A 131 27.47 -14.56 6.23
N GLY A 132 26.88 -13.72 5.37
CA GLY A 132 27.29 -12.33 5.16
C GLY A 132 28.65 -12.22 4.47
N GLY A 133 28.68 -12.40 3.14
CA GLY A 133 29.95 -12.51 2.38
C GLY A 133 30.86 -11.28 2.50
N GLY A 134 30.29 -10.07 2.52
CA GLY A 134 31.00 -8.86 2.94
C GLY A 134 30.89 -8.63 4.45
N MET A 135 29.66 -8.51 4.96
CA MET A 135 29.40 -8.07 6.32
C MET A 135 28.36 -8.95 7.04
N CYS A 136 28.62 -9.27 8.30
CA CYS A 136 27.65 -9.74 9.27
C CYS A 136 27.46 -8.66 10.34
N LEU A 137 26.22 -8.22 10.55
CA LEU A 137 25.87 -7.16 11.47
C LEU A 137 24.73 -7.61 12.39
N ILE A 138 24.98 -7.62 13.70
CA ILE A 138 24.04 -8.07 14.72
C ILE A 138 23.80 -6.94 15.72
N THR A 139 22.56 -6.51 15.89
CA THR A 139 22.17 -5.47 16.87
C THR A 139 21.25 -6.04 17.94
N GLN A 140 21.55 -5.77 19.21
CA GLN A 140 20.84 -6.37 20.34
C GLN A 140 20.61 -5.36 21.48
N ARG A 141 19.49 -5.49 22.21
CA ARG A 141 19.22 -4.75 23.46
C ARG A 141 19.40 -3.23 23.34
N LYS A 142 18.80 -2.62 22.32
CA LYS A 142 18.91 -1.21 21.91
C LYS A 142 20.27 -0.77 21.37
N GLY A 143 21.12 -1.71 20.96
CA GLY A 143 22.32 -1.43 20.16
C GLY A 143 21.95 -0.92 18.76
N ASN A 144 22.78 -0.04 18.19
CA ASN A 144 22.47 0.67 16.96
C ASN A 144 23.59 0.59 15.93
N PHE A 145 23.21 0.46 14.66
CA PHE A 145 24.07 0.70 13.51
C PHE A 145 23.51 1.84 12.67
N THR A 146 24.38 2.75 12.24
CA THR A 146 24.02 3.84 11.33
C THR A 146 25.10 4.06 10.29
N ILE A 147 24.67 4.34 9.07
CA ILE A 147 25.54 4.70 7.95
C ILE A 147 25.08 6.00 7.32
N ASN A 148 26.04 6.92 7.13
CA ASN A 148 25.81 8.27 6.61
C ASN A 148 26.45 8.47 5.23
N GLY A 149 27.63 7.87 5.00
CA GLY A 149 28.36 7.92 3.73
C GLY A 149 28.00 6.79 2.77
N GLN A 150 28.65 6.79 1.60
CA GLN A 150 28.50 5.73 0.60
C GLN A 150 28.83 4.33 1.17
N CYS A 151 28.12 3.30 0.70
CA CYS A 151 28.48 1.92 0.99
C CYS A 151 28.29 1.02 -0.23
N ASN A 152 29.33 0.29 -0.61
CA ASN A 152 29.29 -0.56 -1.80
C ASN A 152 29.70 -1.99 -1.45
N PHE A 153 28.92 -2.96 -1.93
CA PHE A 153 29.21 -4.39 -1.86
C PHE A 153 29.22 -4.93 -3.28
N THR A 154 30.39 -5.38 -3.77
CA THR A 154 30.56 -5.76 -5.17
C THR A 154 31.23 -7.14 -5.29
N ASN A 155 30.56 -8.07 -5.98
CA ASN A 155 31.00 -9.46 -6.14
C ASN A 155 31.21 -10.22 -4.80
N CYS A 156 30.56 -9.81 -3.71
CA CYS A 156 30.58 -10.55 -2.44
C CYS A 156 29.74 -11.83 -2.54
N SER A 157 30.15 -12.89 -1.86
CA SER A 157 29.47 -14.19 -1.96
C SER A 157 29.38 -14.94 -0.62
N SER A 158 28.31 -15.71 -0.43
CA SER A 158 28.18 -16.59 0.73
C SER A 158 27.58 -17.96 0.43
N SER A 159 27.85 -18.95 1.28
CA SER A 159 27.38 -20.33 1.05
C SER A 159 26.04 -20.66 1.74
N ASN A 160 25.49 -19.80 2.61
CA ASN A 160 24.29 -20.08 3.40
C ASN A 160 23.29 -18.91 3.47
N LYS A 161 23.74 -17.70 3.82
CA LYS A 161 22.84 -16.54 4.04
C LYS A 161 23.52 -15.22 3.72
N GLY A 162 22.90 -14.37 2.90
CA GLY A 162 23.36 -12.99 2.65
C GLY A 162 24.66 -12.94 1.86
N GLY A 163 24.59 -12.96 0.53
CA GLY A 163 25.78 -12.92 -0.32
C GLY A 163 26.64 -11.68 -0.12
N GLY A 164 26.00 -10.51 -0.03
CA GLY A 164 26.64 -9.28 0.44
C GLY A 164 26.59 -9.14 1.96
N ILE A 165 25.38 -9.14 2.53
CA ILE A 165 25.13 -8.72 3.91
C ILE A 165 24.22 -9.70 4.66
N TYR A 166 24.59 -10.04 5.90
CA TYR A 166 23.69 -10.62 6.90
C TYR A 166 23.36 -9.59 7.97
N LEU A 167 22.06 -9.37 8.21
CA LEU A 167 21.51 -8.44 9.20
C LEU A 167 20.67 -9.20 10.22
N GLU A 168 20.97 -9.01 11.50
CA GLU A 168 20.16 -9.53 12.60
C GLU A 168 19.85 -8.45 13.63
N THR A 169 18.60 -8.41 14.09
CA THR A 169 18.20 -7.55 15.21
C THR A 169 17.30 -8.28 16.21
N ASN A 170 17.65 -8.13 17.49
CA ASN A 170 16.85 -8.55 18.64
C ASN A 170 16.71 -7.33 19.57
N ASN A 171 15.61 -6.60 19.44
CA ASN A 171 15.39 -5.31 20.11
C ASN A 171 16.49 -4.26 19.78
N GLY A 172 17.10 -4.30 18.59
CA GLY A 172 18.13 -3.36 18.13
C GLY A 172 17.72 -2.59 16.85
N THR A 173 18.52 -1.62 16.43
CA THR A 173 18.21 -0.76 15.28
C THR A 173 19.33 -0.79 14.25
N ILE A 174 18.98 -1.08 12.99
CA ILE A 174 19.88 -0.98 11.83
C ILE A 174 19.28 0.05 10.88
N ASN A 175 19.97 1.17 10.69
CA ASN A 175 19.47 2.28 9.89
C ASN A 175 20.42 2.64 8.74
N PHE A 176 19.99 2.34 7.52
CA PHE A 176 20.62 2.82 6.29
C PHE A 176 20.02 4.18 5.95
N ASN A 177 20.57 5.26 6.51
CA ASN A 177 20.09 6.64 6.33
C ASN A 177 21.19 7.57 5.81
N GLN A 178 21.88 7.07 4.79
CA GLN A 178 22.96 7.75 4.10
C GLN A 178 22.46 8.78 3.06
N THR A 179 23.31 9.75 2.72
CA THR A 179 22.99 10.76 1.70
C THR A 179 23.20 10.27 0.26
N GLU A 180 24.05 9.27 0.06
CA GLU A 180 24.43 8.72 -1.26
C GLU A 180 23.91 7.29 -1.44
N GLN A 181 23.54 6.89 -2.66
CA GLN A 181 22.95 5.56 -2.87
C GLN A 181 23.92 4.42 -2.50
N ILE A 182 23.45 3.46 -1.70
CA ILE A 182 24.20 2.23 -1.39
C ILE A 182 24.06 1.26 -2.55
N LEU A 183 25.16 0.70 -3.04
CA LEU A 183 25.16 -0.26 -4.14
C LEU A 183 25.51 -1.67 -3.65
N ILE A 184 24.63 -2.63 -3.88
CA ILE A 184 24.92 -4.07 -3.74
C ILE A 184 24.82 -4.69 -5.12
N GLU A 185 25.96 -5.10 -5.67
CA GLU A 185 26.09 -5.48 -7.07
C GLU A 185 26.75 -6.86 -7.24
N ASN A 186 26.15 -7.71 -8.07
CA ASN A 186 26.66 -9.05 -8.43
C ASN A 186 26.93 -9.93 -7.20
N CYS A 187 26.20 -9.72 -6.10
CA CYS A 187 26.31 -10.51 -4.89
C CYS A 187 25.55 -11.84 -5.00
N SER A 188 26.11 -12.92 -4.47
CA SER A 188 25.54 -14.27 -4.63
C SER A 188 25.50 -15.10 -3.36
N CYS A 189 24.44 -15.92 -3.21
CA CYS A 189 24.26 -16.81 -2.07
C CYS A 189 23.85 -18.22 -2.52
N ASN A 190 24.56 -19.26 -2.05
CA ASN A 190 24.14 -20.66 -2.29
C ASN A 190 22.96 -21.08 -1.39
N GLY A 191 22.62 -20.26 -0.39
CA GLY A 191 21.38 -20.36 0.37
C GLY A 191 20.47 -19.18 0.05
N ASN A 192 20.00 -18.45 1.07
CA ASN A 192 18.98 -17.40 0.93
C ASN A 192 19.56 -15.98 0.98
N GLY A 193 18.94 -15.02 0.29
CA GLY A 193 19.37 -13.62 0.30
C GLY A 193 20.64 -13.41 -0.51
N GLY A 194 20.53 -13.25 -1.84
CA GLY A 194 21.69 -13.05 -2.71
C GLY A 194 22.44 -11.74 -2.42
N GLY A 195 21.71 -10.64 -2.23
CA GLY A 195 22.25 -9.39 -1.72
C GLY A 195 22.26 -9.35 -0.19
N ILE A 196 21.07 -9.35 0.42
CA ILE A 196 20.86 -9.17 1.87
C ILE A 196 20.02 -10.32 2.43
N TYR A 197 20.40 -10.80 3.62
CA TYR A 197 19.55 -11.62 4.49
C TYR A 197 19.23 -10.85 5.78
N CYS A 198 17.95 -10.81 6.17
CA CYS A 198 17.45 -10.13 7.37
C CYS A 198 16.74 -11.11 8.33
N SER A 199 17.04 -11.03 9.61
CA SER A 199 16.30 -11.71 10.69
C SER A 199 15.99 -10.73 11.83
N LEU A 200 14.70 -10.58 12.17
CA LEU A 200 14.25 -9.61 13.16
C LEU A 200 13.41 -10.25 14.27
N SER A 201 13.62 -9.84 15.52
CA SER A 201 12.79 -10.22 16.68
C SER A 201 12.78 -9.15 17.77
N SER A 202 11.87 -9.33 18.73
CA SER A 202 11.71 -8.55 19.97
C SER A 202 11.72 -7.02 19.76
N ASN A 203 10.92 -6.52 18.81
CA ASN A 203 10.84 -5.10 18.41
C ASN A 203 12.07 -4.53 17.69
N GLY A 204 12.94 -5.40 17.15
CA GLY A 204 14.06 -4.99 16.32
C GLY A 204 13.63 -4.32 15.00
N GLN A 205 14.37 -3.30 14.58
CA GLN A 205 14.06 -2.47 13.40
C GLN A 205 15.18 -2.49 12.37
N ILE A 206 14.82 -2.65 11.09
CA ILE A 206 15.72 -2.45 9.95
C ILE A 206 15.06 -1.44 8.99
N ILE A 207 15.68 -0.28 8.84
CA ILE A 207 15.23 0.78 7.93
C ILE A 207 16.22 0.84 6.77
N ILE A 208 15.75 0.55 5.57
CA ILE A 208 16.53 0.52 4.33
C ILE A 208 16.08 1.69 3.46
N ASN A 209 16.90 2.73 3.36
CA ASN A 209 16.65 3.87 2.50
C ASN A 209 17.67 3.89 1.35
N ASN A 210 17.28 4.40 0.17
CA ASN A 210 18.18 4.73 -0.95
C ASN A 210 19.28 3.67 -1.22
N ILE A 211 18.85 2.43 -1.41
CA ILE A 211 19.71 1.30 -1.79
C ILE A 211 19.41 0.87 -3.22
N LYS A 212 20.41 0.39 -3.94
CA LYS A 212 20.29 -0.31 -5.22
C LYS A 212 20.88 -1.71 -5.11
N LEU A 213 20.03 -2.72 -5.23
CA LEU A 213 20.44 -4.11 -5.39
C LEU A 213 20.37 -4.47 -6.87
N MET A 214 21.50 -4.87 -7.44
CA MET A 214 21.64 -5.15 -8.87
C MET A 214 22.28 -6.52 -9.08
N ASN A 215 21.71 -7.34 -9.97
CA ASN A 215 22.24 -8.65 -10.38
C ASN A 215 22.54 -9.62 -9.21
N CYS A 216 21.79 -9.50 -8.11
CA CYS A 216 21.99 -10.33 -6.94
C CYS A 216 21.28 -11.70 -7.10
N ASN A 217 21.99 -12.81 -6.82
CA ASN A 217 21.50 -14.17 -7.08
C ASN A 217 21.43 -15.02 -5.81
N SER A 218 20.31 -15.71 -5.60
CA SER A 218 20.09 -16.68 -4.52
C SER A 218 19.77 -18.05 -5.11
N GLN A 219 20.50 -19.09 -4.71
CA GLN A 219 20.18 -20.49 -5.04
C GLN A 219 19.00 -21.04 -4.22
N ARG A 220 18.48 -20.24 -3.27
CA ARG A 220 17.18 -20.41 -2.62
C ARG A 220 16.35 -19.15 -2.84
N SER A 221 15.61 -18.69 -1.83
CA SER A 221 14.67 -17.57 -1.95
C SER A 221 15.35 -16.22 -1.73
N GLY A 222 14.74 -15.14 -2.24
CA GLY A 222 15.22 -13.76 -2.06
C GLY A 222 16.51 -13.48 -2.82
N GLY A 223 16.43 -13.21 -4.12
CA GLY A 223 17.62 -12.89 -4.94
C GLY A 223 18.29 -11.60 -4.50
N GLY A 224 17.51 -10.54 -4.33
CA GLY A 224 17.96 -9.30 -3.69
C GLY A 224 17.94 -9.40 -2.18
N ILE A 225 16.74 -9.52 -1.59
CA ILE A 225 16.53 -9.51 -0.14
C ILE A 225 15.76 -10.77 0.29
N TYR A 226 16.22 -11.44 1.35
CA TYR A 226 15.45 -12.43 2.08
C TYR A 226 15.21 -11.95 3.51
N ALA A 227 13.96 -11.95 3.98
CA ALA A 227 13.59 -11.43 5.31
C ALA A 227 12.76 -12.44 6.13
N ILE A 228 13.14 -12.63 7.39
CA ILE A 228 12.29 -13.27 8.42
C ILE A 228 11.91 -12.23 9.46
N ILE A 229 10.60 -12.03 9.62
CA ILE A 229 10.02 -11.09 10.59
C ILE A 229 9.30 -11.89 11.68
N ASN A 230 9.80 -11.79 12.92
CA ASN A 230 9.22 -12.41 14.11
C ASN A 230 8.62 -11.32 15.03
N GLU A 231 8.31 -11.67 16.28
CA GLU A 231 7.73 -10.81 17.33
C GLU A 231 8.27 -9.37 17.30
N GLY A 232 7.39 -8.38 17.15
CA GLY A 232 7.78 -6.96 17.16
C GLY A 232 8.55 -6.44 15.93
N GLY A 233 9.08 -7.33 15.06
CA GLY A 233 10.08 -6.96 14.05
C GLY A 233 9.56 -6.02 12.97
N GLN A 234 10.34 -5.00 12.61
CA GLN A 234 9.93 -3.95 11.65
C GLN A 234 10.94 -3.80 10.51
N ILE A 235 10.47 -3.92 9.27
CA ILE A 235 11.23 -3.56 8.06
C ILE A 235 10.52 -2.42 7.34
N ILE A 236 11.29 -1.41 6.94
CA ILE A 236 10.83 -0.30 6.10
C ILE A 236 11.78 -0.14 4.92
N LEU A 237 11.24 -0.07 3.69
CA LEU A 237 11.94 0.35 2.48
C LEU A 237 11.41 1.74 2.06
N ASP A 238 12.30 2.73 1.98
CA ASP A 238 11.94 4.14 1.74
C ASP A 238 12.95 4.85 0.81
N ASN A 239 12.66 6.09 0.41
CA ASN A 239 13.55 6.97 -0.35
C ASN A 239 14.21 6.29 -1.57
N THR A 240 13.42 5.95 -2.59
CA THR A 240 13.89 5.39 -3.88
C THR A 240 14.79 4.14 -3.76
N CYS A 241 14.37 3.13 -2.99
CA CYS A 241 15.00 1.81 -3.05
C CYS A 241 14.84 1.19 -4.47
N GLU A 242 15.86 0.52 -4.99
CA GLU A 242 15.82 -0.16 -6.29
C GLU A 242 16.29 -1.61 -6.15
N LEU A 243 15.53 -2.54 -6.74
CA LEU A 243 15.91 -3.93 -6.95
C LEU A 243 15.77 -4.23 -8.44
N TYR A 244 16.90 -4.52 -9.07
CA TYR A 244 17.04 -4.65 -10.52
C TYR A 244 17.75 -5.95 -10.89
N GLN A 245 17.13 -6.75 -11.77
CA GLN A 245 17.71 -8.00 -12.28
C GLN A 245 18.18 -8.97 -11.18
N CYS A 246 17.51 -8.98 -10.02
CA CYS A 246 17.76 -9.97 -8.96
C CYS A 246 17.11 -11.31 -9.29
N GLU A 247 17.77 -12.42 -8.94
CA GLU A 247 17.36 -13.78 -9.33
C GLU A 247 17.33 -14.74 -8.13
N SER A 248 16.29 -15.56 -8.03
CA SER A 248 16.16 -16.60 -6.99
C SER A 248 15.79 -17.94 -7.61
N HIS A 249 16.48 -19.03 -7.27
CA HIS A 249 16.05 -20.41 -7.59
C HIS A 249 15.01 -20.97 -6.59
N GLY A 250 14.67 -20.18 -5.57
CA GLY A 250 13.50 -20.34 -4.71
C GLY A 250 12.39 -19.35 -5.11
N ASN A 251 11.72 -18.79 -4.11
CA ASN A 251 10.66 -17.78 -4.26
C ASN A 251 11.19 -16.36 -4.01
N GLY A 252 10.55 -15.34 -4.58
CA GLY A 252 10.94 -13.94 -4.34
C GLY A 252 12.23 -13.57 -5.06
N GLY A 253 12.18 -13.35 -6.39
CA GLY A 253 13.37 -13.01 -7.18
C GLY A 253 14.02 -11.71 -6.72
N GLY A 254 13.23 -10.67 -6.52
CA GLY A 254 13.67 -9.45 -5.84
C GLY A 254 13.71 -9.63 -4.32
N ILE A 255 12.54 -9.86 -3.71
CA ILE A 255 12.34 -9.93 -2.27
C ILE A 255 11.55 -11.19 -1.88
N TYR A 256 12.02 -11.89 -0.85
CA TYR A 256 11.24 -12.90 -0.13
C TYR A 256 11.01 -12.45 1.32
N VAL A 257 9.76 -12.52 1.80
CA VAL A 257 9.39 -12.18 3.18
C VAL A 257 8.62 -13.33 3.82
N GLN A 258 9.11 -13.80 4.98
CA GLN A 258 8.41 -14.73 5.86
C GLN A 258 8.02 -14.02 7.17
N ILE A 259 6.73 -14.05 7.50
CA ILE A 259 6.15 -13.45 8.71
C ILE A 259 5.64 -14.57 9.62
N ASN A 260 6.14 -14.64 10.85
CA ASN A 260 5.97 -15.85 11.67
C ASN A 260 4.81 -15.85 12.69
N LEU A 261 4.41 -14.71 13.27
CA LEU A 261 3.60 -14.67 14.51
C LEU A 261 2.55 -13.53 14.56
N THR A 262 1.81 -13.47 15.67
CA THR A 262 0.57 -12.69 15.88
C THR A 262 0.74 -11.38 16.68
N GLU A 263 1.94 -11.04 17.11
CA GLU A 263 2.23 -9.73 17.73
C GLU A 263 2.50 -8.65 16.68
N GLN A 264 2.64 -7.39 17.09
CA GLN A 264 2.83 -6.24 16.18
C GLN A 264 4.17 -6.27 15.46
N PHE A 265 4.24 -6.89 14.28
CA PHE A 265 5.36 -6.74 13.33
C PHE A 265 5.12 -5.55 12.38
N SER A 266 6.04 -5.21 11.47
CA SER A 266 5.69 -4.44 10.26
C SER A 266 6.58 -4.74 9.04
N PHE A 267 5.99 -4.68 7.85
CA PHE A 267 6.68 -4.71 6.56
C PHE A 267 6.09 -3.63 5.65
N ILE A 268 6.85 -2.56 5.42
CA ILE A 268 6.37 -1.35 4.74
C ILE A 268 7.27 -1.04 3.54
N ILE A 269 6.68 -0.85 2.37
CA ILE A 269 7.32 -0.30 1.18
C ILE A 269 6.69 1.07 0.91
N LYS A 270 7.43 2.15 1.21
CA LYS A 270 7.01 3.54 0.98
C LYS A 270 7.48 4.10 -0.36
N ASP A 271 8.66 3.69 -0.82
CA ASP A 271 9.14 3.97 -2.17
C ASP A 271 10.20 2.94 -2.57
N ALA A 272 9.81 1.95 -3.38
CA ALA A 272 10.75 1.00 -3.96
C ALA A 272 10.37 0.60 -5.39
N TYR A 273 11.37 0.56 -6.28
CA TYR A 273 11.29 0.13 -7.66
C TYR A 273 11.84 -1.30 -7.79
N ILE A 274 10.97 -2.26 -8.06
CA ILE A 274 11.31 -3.70 -8.13
C ILE A 274 11.06 -4.17 -9.57
N HIS A 275 12.12 -4.37 -10.33
CA HIS A 275 12.01 -4.61 -11.77
C HIS A 275 13.01 -5.61 -12.34
N GLU A 276 12.57 -6.29 -13.40
CA GLU A 276 13.33 -7.34 -14.12
C GLU A 276 13.82 -8.50 -13.24
N CYS A 277 13.27 -8.66 -12.04
CA CYS A 277 13.63 -9.70 -11.09
C CYS A 277 12.94 -11.04 -11.41
N LYS A 278 13.59 -12.16 -11.07
CA LYS A 278 13.22 -13.50 -11.55
C LYS A 278 13.17 -14.55 -10.46
N SER A 279 12.07 -15.30 -10.39
CA SER A 279 11.95 -16.50 -9.56
C SER A 279 11.89 -17.75 -10.44
N ILE A 280 12.94 -18.57 -10.36
CA ILE A 280 13.19 -19.76 -11.16
C ILE A 280 12.82 -21.00 -10.33
N THR A 281 12.33 -22.04 -10.99
CA THR A 281 11.99 -23.32 -10.36
C THR A 281 13.23 -24.19 -10.15
N ASP A 282 13.68 -24.34 -8.91
CA ASP A 282 14.45 -25.52 -8.50
C ASP A 282 13.53 -26.75 -8.43
N THR A 283 13.86 -27.79 -9.19
CA THR A 283 13.13 -29.08 -9.27
C THR A 283 13.56 -30.08 -8.21
N SER A 284 14.59 -29.78 -7.41
CA SER A 284 15.01 -30.56 -6.23
C SER A 284 14.22 -30.21 -4.96
N LEU A 285 13.51 -29.06 -4.97
CA LEU A 285 12.62 -28.62 -3.89
C LEU A 285 11.19 -29.12 -4.08
N SER A 286 10.37 -29.04 -3.03
CA SER A 286 8.94 -29.30 -3.17
C SER A 286 8.28 -28.24 -4.07
N TYR A 287 7.18 -28.60 -4.73
CA TYR A 287 6.54 -27.73 -5.73
C TYR A 287 6.30 -26.27 -5.28
N PRO A 288 5.89 -25.97 -4.03
CA PRO A 288 5.61 -24.59 -3.60
C PRO A 288 6.85 -23.79 -3.18
N GLU A 289 8.01 -24.43 -2.99
CA GLU A 289 9.22 -23.80 -2.42
C GLU A 289 10.08 -23.02 -3.43
N SER A 290 9.74 -23.06 -4.73
CA SER A 290 10.47 -22.37 -5.81
C SER A 290 9.55 -21.82 -6.90
N GLY A 291 9.96 -20.79 -7.64
CA GLY A 291 9.27 -20.30 -8.84
C GLY A 291 8.03 -19.41 -8.63
N PHE A 292 7.80 -18.86 -7.42
CA PHE A 292 6.71 -17.92 -7.11
C PHE A 292 7.22 -16.53 -6.74
N GLY A 293 6.52 -15.48 -7.21
CA GLY A 293 6.82 -14.09 -6.85
C GLY A 293 8.12 -13.58 -7.48
N GLY A 294 8.10 -13.19 -8.75
CA GLY A 294 9.31 -12.76 -9.47
C GLY A 294 9.94 -11.50 -8.87
N GLY A 295 9.11 -10.52 -8.52
CA GLY A 295 9.54 -9.32 -7.77
C GLY A 295 9.50 -9.53 -6.26
N LEU A 296 8.35 -9.98 -5.73
CA LEU A 296 8.09 -10.10 -4.29
C LEU A 296 7.28 -11.37 -3.96
N PHE A 297 7.71 -12.12 -2.96
CA PHE A 297 6.95 -13.20 -2.33
C PHE A 297 6.71 -12.89 -0.84
N ILE A 298 5.45 -12.99 -0.38
CA ILE A 298 5.08 -12.83 1.04
C ILE A 298 4.43 -14.12 1.54
N GLY A 299 5.00 -14.74 2.56
CA GLY A 299 4.45 -15.92 3.22
C GLY A 299 4.20 -15.70 4.71
N CYS A 300 2.97 -15.96 5.17
CA CYS A 300 2.56 -15.75 6.57
C CYS A 300 2.26 -17.08 7.28
N ASN A 301 2.88 -17.31 8.44
CA ASN A 301 2.56 -18.40 9.36
C ASN A 301 1.66 -17.96 10.53
N GLY A 302 1.72 -16.69 10.90
CA GLY A 302 0.81 -16.06 11.85
C GLY A 302 -0.60 -15.89 11.26
N ASP A 303 -1.53 -15.43 12.10
CA ASP A 303 -2.80 -14.88 11.66
C ASP A 303 -2.65 -13.36 11.58
N TYR A 304 -2.88 -12.78 10.40
CA TYR A 304 -2.73 -11.35 10.17
C TYR A 304 -4.04 -10.61 10.47
N SER A 305 -3.94 -9.42 11.06
CA SER A 305 -5.08 -8.52 11.30
C SER A 305 -4.87 -7.23 10.50
N PRO A 306 -5.54 -7.05 9.35
CA PRO A 306 -5.32 -5.90 8.47
C PRO A 306 -5.60 -4.53 9.13
N SER A 307 -6.45 -4.49 10.16
CA SER A 307 -6.78 -3.25 10.90
C SER A 307 -5.56 -2.51 11.45
N ASN A 308 -4.45 -3.21 11.65
CA ASN A 308 -3.25 -2.68 12.29
C ASN A 308 -2.30 -1.96 11.31
N LYS A 309 -2.56 -1.98 9.99
CA LYS A 309 -1.74 -1.34 8.94
C LYS A 309 -0.27 -1.76 8.91
N LEU A 310 0.00 -3.00 9.30
CA LEU A 310 1.37 -3.49 9.51
C LEU A 310 2.03 -4.02 8.22
N ILE A 311 1.24 -4.32 7.19
CA ILE A 311 1.74 -4.55 5.83
C ILE A 311 1.19 -3.43 4.94
N ASP A 312 2.07 -2.67 4.30
CA ASP A 312 1.71 -1.56 3.41
C ASP A 312 2.65 -1.55 2.20
N LEU A 313 2.11 -1.80 1.01
CA LEU A 313 2.84 -1.89 -0.26
C LEU A 313 2.51 -0.70 -1.20
N ARG A 314 1.88 0.37 -0.72
CA ARG A 314 1.46 1.52 -1.57
C ARG A 314 2.60 2.18 -2.31
N GLY A 315 3.80 2.18 -1.73
CA GLY A 315 5.02 2.70 -2.35
C GLY A 315 5.70 1.80 -3.37
N MET A 316 5.13 0.61 -3.64
CA MET A 316 5.74 -0.38 -4.51
C MET A 316 5.50 -0.08 -5.99
N LYS A 317 6.59 0.09 -6.73
CA LYS A 317 6.64 0.26 -8.19
C LYS A 317 7.20 -1.03 -8.80
N ILE A 318 6.34 -1.97 -9.20
CA ILE A 318 6.72 -3.32 -9.65
C ILE A 318 6.50 -3.51 -11.17
N TYR A 319 7.55 -3.95 -11.89
CA TYR A 319 7.57 -3.92 -13.37
C TYR A 319 8.42 -5.05 -14.00
N ILE A 320 7.92 -5.70 -15.06
CA ILE A 320 8.68 -6.64 -15.93
C ILE A 320 9.38 -7.76 -15.13
N ASN A 321 8.84 -8.15 -13.99
CA ASN A 321 9.34 -9.29 -13.22
C ASN A 321 8.78 -10.59 -13.81
N SER A 322 9.46 -11.71 -13.56
CA SER A 322 9.00 -13.03 -14.04
C SER A 322 9.11 -14.12 -12.98
N ALA A 323 8.11 -15.00 -12.93
CA ALA A 323 8.10 -16.19 -12.09
C ALA A 323 7.74 -17.41 -12.94
N ASP A 324 8.53 -18.49 -12.83
CA ASP A 324 8.29 -19.73 -13.60
C ASP A 324 6.90 -20.35 -13.38
N LYS A 325 6.28 -20.08 -12.22
CA LYS A 325 4.94 -20.57 -11.86
C LYS A 325 3.94 -19.43 -11.81
N TYR A 326 3.88 -18.69 -10.71
CA TYR A 326 2.75 -17.81 -10.39
C TYR A 326 3.17 -16.54 -9.62
N GLY A 327 2.45 -15.44 -9.86
CA GLY A 327 2.77 -14.12 -9.32
C GLY A 327 4.03 -13.58 -10.00
N GLN A 328 3.89 -13.14 -11.26
CA GLN A 328 5.03 -12.66 -12.04
C GLN A 328 5.74 -11.51 -11.32
N SER A 329 4.96 -10.61 -10.72
CA SER A 329 5.43 -9.56 -9.84
C SER A 329 5.26 -9.92 -8.36
N LEU A 330 4.07 -10.29 -7.89
CA LEU A 330 3.75 -10.55 -6.48
C LEU A 330 3.06 -11.90 -6.29
N TYR A 331 3.52 -12.68 -5.31
CA TYR A 331 2.78 -13.82 -4.77
C TYR A 331 2.57 -13.72 -3.26
N ILE A 332 1.33 -13.94 -2.78
CA ILE A 332 1.00 -13.95 -1.34
C ILE A 332 0.42 -15.29 -0.91
N ALA A 333 1.09 -15.95 0.05
CA ALA A 333 0.56 -17.09 0.80
C ALA A 333 0.22 -16.65 2.24
N MET A 334 -1.02 -16.21 2.44
CA MET A 334 -1.53 -15.71 3.73
C MET A 334 -2.98 -16.15 3.93
N ARG A 335 -3.35 -16.63 5.13
CA ARG A 335 -4.74 -17.02 5.43
C ARG A 335 -5.71 -15.85 5.21
N GLN A 336 -5.39 -14.68 5.74
CA GLN A 336 -6.19 -13.45 5.63
C GLN A 336 -5.91 -12.62 4.36
N VAL A 337 -5.52 -13.26 3.24
CA VAL A 337 -5.21 -12.53 1.99
C VAL A 337 -6.43 -11.79 1.44
N ILE A 338 -7.64 -12.31 1.67
CA ILE A 338 -8.89 -11.69 1.21
C ILE A 338 -9.13 -10.40 1.99
N GLU A 339 -9.08 -10.47 3.31
CA GLU A 339 -9.25 -9.35 4.23
C GLU A 339 -8.14 -8.30 4.06
N PHE A 340 -6.91 -8.72 3.72
CA PHE A 340 -5.81 -7.81 3.38
C PHE A 340 -6.06 -7.08 2.05
N CYS A 341 -6.58 -7.76 1.03
CA CYS A 341 -6.96 -7.12 -0.23
C CYS A 341 -8.15 -6.17 -0.06
N GLN A 342 -9.13 -6.54 0.76
CA GLN A 342 -10.32 -5.72 1.05
C GLN A 342 -10.04 -4.55 2.02
N TYR A 343 -8.83 -4.47 2.58
CA TYR A 343 -8.45 -3.41 3.50
C TYR A 343 -8.10 -2.10 2.77
N GLY A 344 -8.64 -0.99 3.28
CA GLY A 344 -8.57 0.31 2.61
C GLY A 344 -9.57 0.38 1.44
N THR A 345 -9.27 1.21 0.45
CA THR A 345 -10.10 1.34 -0.77
C THR A 345 -9.43 0.64 -1.95
N GLN A 346 -10.16 -0.25 -2.63
CA GLN A 346 -9.71 -0.92 -3.88
C GLN A 346 -8.28 -1.50 -3.81
N GLY A 347 -7.93 -2.17 -2.71
CA GLY A 347 -6.66 -2.89 -2.60
C GLY A 347 -5.41 -2.00 -2.51
N GLU A 348 -5.56 -0.72 -2.12
CA GLU A 348 -4.45 0.25 -2.06
C GLU A 348 -3.21 -0.31 -1.33
N TYR A 349 -3.38 -0.99 -0.19
CA TYR A 349 -2.27 -1.53 0.63
C TYR A 349 -1.52 -2.72 -0.02
N VAL A 350 -2.03 -3.27 -1.13
CA VAL A 350 -1.50 -4.47 -1.79
C VAL A 350 -1.02 -4.19 -3.21
N LYS A 351 -1.74 -3.35 -3.96
CA LYS A 351 -1.63 -3.30 -5.42
C LYS A 351 -0.43 -2.50 -5.96
N GLY A 352 0.13 -1.58 -5.16
CA GLY A 352 1.20 -0.68 -5.61
C GLY A 352 0.79 0.08 -6.87
N ASN A 353 1.60 -0.02 -7.92
CA ASN A 353 1.35 0.56 -9.26
C ASN A 353 0.43 -0.27 -10.20
N TYR A 354 -0.14 -1.39 -9.75
CA TYR A 354 -1.06 -2.20 -10.57
C TYR A 354 -2.34 -1.43 -10.91
N SER A 355 -2.80 -1.56 -12.15
CA SER A 355 -3.97 -0.84 -12.67
C SER A 355 -5.09 -1.83 -13.01
N ASP A 356 -6.19 -1.76 -12.26
CA ASP A 356 -7.37 -2.62 -12.43
C ASP A 356 -7.90 -2.57 -13.87
N GLY A 357 -8.26 -3.72 -14.45
CA GLY A 357 -8.67 -3.87 -15.85
C GLY A 357 -7.59 -3.64 -16.94
N MET A 358 -6.42 -3.10 -16.59
CA MET A 358 -5.34 -2.77 -17.54
C MET A 358 -4.09 -3.65 -17.38
N SER A 359 -3.72 -3.97 -16.15
CA SER A 359 -2.59 -4.84 -15.81
C SER A 359 -2.95 -6.32 -16.01
N ASN A 360 -1.94 -7.17 -16.23
CA ASN A 360 -2.14 -8.61 -16.41
C ASN A 360 -2.49 -9.26 -15.05
N LYS A 361 -3.60 -10.00 -14.99
CA LYS A 361 -4.08 -10.68 -13.76
C LYS A 361 -3.11 -11.70 -13.17
N ASN A 362 -2.11 -12.14 -13.93
CA ASN A 362 -1.04 -13.03 -13.47
C ASN A 362 0.11 -12.30 -12.75
N GLU A 363 0.15 -10.96 -12.76
CA GLU A 363 1.15 -10.17 -12.05
C GLU A 363 1.05 -10.36 -10.53
N LEU A 364 -0.16 -10.22 -9.98
CA LEU A 364 -0.45 -10.25 -8.56
C LEU A 364 -1.40 -11.41 -8.24
N LEU A 365 -0.85 -12.52 -7.77
CA LEU A 365 -1.59 -13.73 -7.39
C LEU A 365 -1.47 -13.99 -5.88
N GLY A 366 -2.42 -14.72 -5.30
CA GLY A 366 -2.28 -15.21 -3.94
C GLY A 366 -3.28 -16.28 -3.56
N ILE A 367 -3.11 -16.82 -2.37
CA ILE A 367 -3.79 -18.03 -1.91
C ILE A 367 -4.13 -17.94 -0.41
N PRO A 368 -5.40 -18.19 0.00
CA PRO A 368 -5.89 -17.95 1.36
C PRO A 368 -5.47 -19.05 2.37
N MET A 369 -4.17 -19.21 2.58
CA MET A 369 -3.61 -20.22 3.51
C MET A 369 -2.29 -19.79 4.14
N LYS A 370 -1.91 -20.45 5.23
CA LYS A 370 -0.62 -20.22 5.89
C LYS A 370 0.54 -20.79 5.07
N LEU A 371 1.70 -20.14 5.09
CA LEU A 371 2.91 -20.55 4.38
C LEU A 371 3.31 -22.01 4.68
N ARG A 372 3.32 -22.42 5.96
CA ARG A 372 3.53 -23.84 6.35
C ARG A 372 2.55 -24.81 5.70
N SER A 373 1.31 -24.41 5.44
CA SER A 373 0.34 -25.24 4.72
C SER A 373 0.63 -25.24 3.22
N PHE A 374 0.85 -24.06 2.64
CA PHE A 374 1.21 -23.86 1.23
C PHE A 374 2.39 -24.74 0.81
N ASN A 375 3.48 -24.79 1.61
CA ASN A 375 4.66 -25.61 1.33
C ASN A 375 4.41 -27.13 1.24
N ASN A 376 3.24 -27.62 1.67
CA ASN A 376 2.87 -29.04 1.60
C ASN A 376 1.87 -29.35 0.48
N PHE A 377 1.47 -28.37 -0.35
CA PHE A 377 0.41 -28.54 -1.34
C PHE A 377 0.96 -28.98 -2.71
N SER A 378 0.16 -29.76 -3.43
CA SER A 378 0.45 -30.11 -4.83
C SER A 378 0.18 -28.95 -5.77
N SER A 379 0.72 -29.05 -6.99
CA SER A 379 0.48 -28.09 -8.07
C SER A 379 -1.00 -27.89 -8.38
N ASP A 380 -1.79 -28.96 -8.37
CA ASP A 380 -3.23 -28.88 -8.67
C ASP A 380 -4.04 -28.32 -7.50
N GLN A 381 -3.65 -28.59 -6.25
CA GLN A 381 -4.27 -27.96 -5.07
C GLN A 381 -4.04 -26.45 -5.06
N ILE A 382 -2.82 -26.00 -5.38
CA ILE A 382 -2.50 -24.56 -5.52
C ILE A 382 -3.28 -23.94 -6.68
N ARG A 383 -3.29 -24.60 -7.85
CA ARG A 383 -4.02 -24.12 -9.05
C ARG A 383 -5.52 -23.94 -8.80
N GLN A 384 -6.13 -24.77 -7.95
CA GLN A 384 -7.55 -24.73 -7.60
C GLN A 384 -7.91 -23.67 -6.55
N GLN A 385 -6.95 -23.19 -5.76
CA GLN A 385 -7.22 -22.32 -4.59
C GLN A 385 -6.61 -20.92 -4.69
N GLN A 386 -5.58 -20.73 -5.52
CA GLN A 386 -5.02 -19.41 -5.79
C GLN A 386 -5.93 -18.62 -6.74
N GLN A 387 -5.83 -17.29 -6.67
CA GLN A 387 -6.58 -16.39 -7.55
C GLN A 387 -5.83 -15.07 -7.78
N PRO A 388 -6.18 -14.31 -8.83
CA PRO A 388 -5.82 -12.90 -8.95
C PRO A 388 -6.24 -12.12 -7.72
N LEU A 389 -5.33 -11.30 -7.18
CA LEU A 389 -5.66 -10.44 -6.04
C LEU A 389 -6.66 -9.34 -6.44
N GLU A 390 -6.70 -8.96 -7.73
CA GLU A 390 -7.70 -8.04 -8.30
C GLU A 390 -9.15 -8.49 -8.03
N SER A 391 -9.46 -9.78 -8.09
CA SER A 391 -10.81 -10.27 -7.78
C SER A 391 -11.17 -10.22 -6.29
N LEU A 392 -10.19 -10.00 -5.40
CA LEU A 392 -10.42 -9.95 -3.95
C LEU A 392 -10.71 -8.54 -3.44
N TRP A 393 -10.08 -7.51 -4.00
CA TRP A 393 -10.29 -6.11 -3.61
C TRP A 393 -11.38 -5.37 -4.40
N ARG A 394 -11.94 -5.97 -5.45
CA ARG A 394 -13.04 -5.38 -6.21
C ARG A 394 -14.35 -5.51 -5.44
N ILE A 395 -14.80 -4.36 -4.93
CA ILE A 395 -16.08 -4.21 -4.24
C ILE A 395 -17.15 -3.94 -5.31
N LEU A 396 -17.92 -4.96 -5.65
CA LEU A 396 -19.06 -4.84 -6.56
C LEU A 396 -20.25 -4.18 -5.83
N GLY A 397 -20.79 -3.13 -6.44
CA GLY A 397 -21.97 -2.43 -5.93
C GLY A 397 -23.22 -3.28 -6.12
N ILE A 398 -24.19 -3.17 -5.21
CA ILE A 398 -25.50 -3.82 -5.35
C ILE A 398 -26.55 -2.72 -5.54
N LEU A 399 -27.16 -2.64 -6.71
CA LEU A 399 -28.23 -1.69 -6.99
C LEU A 399 -29.59 -2.34 -6.70
N LYS A 400 -30.43 -1.65 -5.95
CA LYS A 400 -31.77 -2.13 -5.53
C LYS A 400 -32.89 -1.36 -6.22
N SER A 401 -32.77 -0.04 -6.27
CA SER A 401 -33.73 0.84 -6.96
C SER A 401 -32.99 2.01 -7.61
N ALA A 402 -33.56 2.51 -8.71
CA ALA A 402 -33.12 3.73 -9.36
C ALA A 402 -34.35 4.52 -9.79
N GLN A 403 -34.37 5.80 -9.43
CA GLN A 403 -35.46 6.73 -9.69
C GLN A 403 -34.90 8.02 -10.26
N VAL A 404 -35.63 8.66 -11.17
CA VAL A 404 -35.35 10.01 -11.66
C VAL A 404 -36.58 10.91 -11.47
N ILE A 405 -36.36 12.06 -10.83
CA ILE A 405 -37.33 13.15 -10.76
C ILE A 405 -37.03 14.11 -11.90
N VAL A 406 -38.02 14.33 -12.76
CA VAL A 406 -37.97 15.23 -13.91
C VAL A 406 -38.61 16.56 -13.53
N ASN A 407 -37.79 17.57 -13.26
CA ASN A 407 -38.22 18.93 -12.97
C ASN A 407 -37.71 19.87 -14.08
N VAL A 408 -38.56 20.12 -15.07
CA VAL A 408 -38.24 20.99 -16.23
C VAL A 408 -38.21 22.48 -15.89
N SER A 409 -38.83 22.89 -14.76
CA SER A 409 -38.83 24.26 -14.24
C SER A 409 -37.47 24.65 -13.60
N ASN A 410 -36.71 23.67 -13.11
CA ASN A 410 -35.47 23.90 -12.37
C ASN A 410 -34.31 24.32 -13.31
N PRO A 411 -33.62 25.45 -13.05
CA PRO A 411 -32.45 25.86 -13.83
C PRO A 411 -31.21 24.94 -13.66
N ASN A 412 -31.08 24.21 -12.54
CA ASN A 412 -29.94 23.34 -12.23
C ASN A 412 -30.38 21.95 -11.77
N GLY A 413 -30.07 20.90 -12.53
CA GLY A 413 -30.49 19.53 -12.24
C GLY A 413 -31.94 19.28 -12.67
N LYS A 414 -32.17 19.29 -13.99
CA LYS A 414 -33.48 19.01 -14.61
C LYS A 414 -33.92 17.56 -14.45
N LEU A 415 -32.94 16.67 -14.36
CA LEU A 415 -33.09 15.30 -13.91
C LEU A 415 -32.35 15.19 -12.57
N ILE A 416 -33.05 14.79 -11.51
CA ILE A 416 -32.44 14.45 -10.22
C ILE A 416 -32.59 12.95 -10.03
N PHE A 417 -31.47 12.24 -10.00
CA PHE A 417 -31.44 10.80 -9.81
C PHE A 417 -31.28 10.46 -8.34
N HIS A 418 -32.11 9.56 -7.85
CA HIS A 418 -31.98 8.92 -6.55
C HIS A 418 -31.85 7.41 -6.76
N ILE A 419 -30.75 6.83 -6.28
CA ILE A 419 -30.52 5.39 -6.35
C ILE A 419 -30.31 4.83 -4.94
N GLU A 420 -30.85 3.65 -4.67
CA GLU A 420 -30.63 2.94 -3.41
C GLU A 420 -29.93 1.60 -3.66
N GLY A 421 -29.05 1.23 -2.75
CA GLY A 421 -28.22 0.05 -2.91
C GLY A 421 -27.28 -0.19 -1.74
N LYS A 422 -26.24 -0.97 -1.96
CA LYS A 422 -25.16 -1.24 -1.01
C LYS A 422 -23.81 -1.21 -1.70
N ARG A 423 -22.73 -1.09 -0.91
CA ARG A 423 -21.35 -1.14 -1.40
C ARG A 423 -21.04 -0.08 -2.45
N MET A 424 -21.63 1.10 -2.32
CA MET A 424 -21.39 2.26 -3.19
C MET A 424 -20.27 3.12 -2.59
N ILE A 425 -19.18 3.33 -3.33
CA ILE A 425 -17.98 4.01 -2.81
C ILE A 425 -17.99 5.50 -3.22
N PRO A 426 -17.97 6.45 -2.27
CA PRO A 426 -17.94 7.89 -2.57
C PRO A 426 -16.75 8.28 -3.44
N GLY A 427 -16.98 9.09 -4.47
CA GLY A 427 -15.96 9.53 -5.43
C GLY A 427 -15.56 8.48 -6.49
N TYR A 428 -15.89 7.20 -6.28
CA TYR A 428 -15.59 6.10 -7.20
C TYR A 428 -16.83 5.52 -7.88
N LEU A 429 -18.03 5.77 -7.35
CA LEU A 429 -19.29 5.30 -7.93
C LEU A 429 -19.54 5.93 -9.31
N ASN A 430 -19.78 5.07 -10.29
CA ASN A 430 -20.27 5.37 -11.62
C ASN A 430 -21.64 4.70 -11.80
N VAL A 431 -22.52 5.32 -12.56
CA VAL A 431 -23.87 4.85 -12.89
C VAL A 431 -23.97 4.72 -14.40
N LYS A 432 -24.31 3.53 -14.90
CA LYS A 432 -24.62 3.30 -16.31
C LYS A 432 -26.13 3.30 -16.48
N ILE A 433 -26.63 4.12 -17.41
CA ILE A 433 -28.03 4.21 -17.81
C ILE A 433 -28.10 3.88 -19.30
N PHE A 434 -29.04 3.03 -19.71
CA PHE A 434 -29.18 2.61 -21.11
C PHE A 434 -30.64 2.26 -21.44
N GLU A 435 -31.00 2.30 -22.73
CA GLU A 435 -32.30 1.84 -23.20
C GLU A 435 -32.43 0.32 -23.06
N PHE A 436 -33.44 -0.13 -22.30
CA PHE A 436 -33.69 -1.54 -22.00
C PHE A 436 -34.73 -2.17 -22.95
N GLY A 437 -35.63 -1.36 -23.51
CA GLY A 437 -36.62 -1.80 -24.49
C GLY A 437 -37.62 -0.72 -24.91
N ASP A 438 -38.51 -1.06 -25.84
CA ASP A 438 -39.68 -0.26 -26.19
C ASP A 438 -40.89 -0.71 -25.36
N LYS A 439 -41.69 0.23 -24.85
CA LYS A 439 -42.95 -0.08 -24.16
C LYS A 439 -43.93 -0.73 -25.12
N THR A 440 -44.53 -1.85 -24.73
CA THR A 440 -45.61 -2.50 -25.51
C THR A 440 -46.88 -1.65 -25.49
N GLN A 441 -47.71 -1.77 -26.53
CA GLN A 441 -48.97 -1.05 -26.61
C GLN A 441 -49.91 -1.37 -25.42
N GLU A 442 -49.90 -2.60 -24.92
CA GLU A 442 -50.67 -2.97 -23.71
C GLU A 442 -50.19 -2.24 -22.46
N ASN A 443 -48.89 -2.00 -22.28
CA ASN A 443 -48.36 -1.25 -21.14
C ASN A 443 -48.77 0.23 -21.23
N ILE A 444 -48.70 0.83 -22.44
CA ILE A 444 -49.16 2.19 -22.71
C ILE A 444 -50.66 2.33 -22.43
N ASP A 445 -51.46 1.35 -22.87
CA ASP A 445 -52.91 1.32 -22.65
C ASP A 445 -53.28 1.06 -21.18
N GLN A 446 -52.43 0.38 -20.40
CA GLN A 446 -52.59 0.20 -18.95
C GLN A 446 -52.23 1.46 -18.17
N GLU A 447 -51.13 2.14 -18.49
CA GLU A 447 -50.78 3.44 -17.89
C GLU A 447 -51.91 4.48 -18.14
N GLN A 448 -52.43 4.54 -19.38
CA GLN A 448 -53.60 5.37 -19.70
C GLN A 448 -54.87 4.98 -18.92
N LYS A 449 -55.08 3.69 -18.63
CA LYS A 449 -56.20 3.24 -17.77
C LYS A 449 -56.00 3.65 -16.30
N VAL A 450 -54.80 3.58 -15.76
CA VAL A 450 -54.50 4.00 -14.37
C VAL A 450 -54.70 5.51 -14.20
N ILE A 451 -54.19 6.31 -15.14
CA ILE A 451 -54.39 7.78 -15.18
C ILE A 451 -55.89 8.10 -15.24
N ASN A 452 -56.63 7.46 -16.15
CA ASN A 452 -58.09 7.63 -16.24
C ASN A 452 -58.83 7.16 -14.97
N TYR A 453 -58.34 6.15 -14.25
CA TYR A 453 -58.98 5.67 -13.02
C TYR A 453 -58.75 6.62 -11.84
N GLN A 454 -57.55 7.21 -11.72
CA GLN A 454 -57.27 8.26 -10.73
C GLN A 454 -58.09 9.52 -11.02
N TYR A 455 -58.17 9.97 -12.27
CA TYR A 455 -58.97 11.12 -12.69
C TYR A 455 -60.46 10.93 -12.38
N ASN A 456 -61.02 9.75 -12.65
CA ASN A 456 -62.43 9.44 -12.36
C ASN A 456 -62.73 9.29 -10.86
N LYS A 457 -61.75 8.91 -10.02
CA LYS A 457 -61.96 8.78 -8.57
C LYS A 457 -62.16 10.12 -7.86
N ASN A 458 -61.69 11.21 -8.46
CA ASN A 458 -61.90 12.57 -7.93
C ASN A 458 -63.30 13.13 -8.24
N ASN A 459 -64.05 12.55 -9.19
CA ASN A 459 -65.38 13.00 -9.59
C ASN A 459 -66.56 12.25 -8.93
N LEU A 460 -66.32 11.29 -8.03
CA LEU A 460 -67.39 10.50 -7.39
C LEU A 460 -67.34 10.52 -5.84
N LYS A 461 -67.73 11.65 -5.25
CA LYS A 461 -68.00 11.78 -3.80
C LYS A 461 -69.35 12.45 -3.49
N SER A 462 -70.45 11.81 -3.89
CA SER A 462 -71.76 12.03 -3.25
C SER A 462 -72.69 10.82 -3.38
N PHE A 463 -72.71 9.96 -2.36
CA PHE A 463 -73.94 9.59 -1.64
C PHE A 463 -73.61 8.74 -0.39
N LYS A 464 -74.32 8.99 0.72
CA LYS A 464 -74.28 8.14 1.92
C LYS A 464 -75.45 7.15 1.87
N GLY A 465 -75.24 5.91 2.29
CA GLY A 465 -76.29 4.92 2.48
C GLY A 465 -75.78 3.70 3.24
N THR A 466 -76.32 3.47 4.44
CA THR A 466 -75.96 2.37 5.35
C THR A 466 -76.83 1.14 5.14
N SER A 467 -76.25 -0.06 5.17
CA SER A 467 -76.88 -1.23 5.82
C SER A 467 -75.88 -2.31 6.21
N THR A 468 -76.28 -3.14 7.16
CA THR A 468 -75.52 -4.23 7.80
C THR A 468 -76.08 -5.60 7.41
N GLN A 469 -75.24 -6.62 7.25
CA GLN A 469 -75.34 -7.93 7.96
C GLN A 469 -74.34 -8.99 7.44
N SER A 470 -73.96 -9.88 8.36
CA SER A 470 -73.17 -11.11 8.20
C SER A 470 -74.03 -12.31 8.67
N PRO A 471 -73.56 -13.57 8.78
CA PRO A 471 -72.52 -14.35 8.06
C PRO A 471 -73.10 -15.69 7.49
N ILE A 472 -72.26 -16.63 7.01
CA ILE A 472 -72.37 -18.11 7.20
C ILE A 472 -71.18 -18.85 6.51
N SER A 473 -70.90 -20.09 6.93
CA SER A 473 -69.62 -20.81 6.73
C SER A 473 -69.71 -22.14 5.96
N GLN A 474 -68.65 -22.46 5.19
CA GLN A 474 -68.08 -23.78 4.82
C GLN A 474 -68.98 -25.01 4.47
N LYS A 475 -68.68 -25.68 3.32
CA LYS A 475 -67.84 -26.91 3.28
C LYS A 475 -67.50 -27.43 1.87
N HIS A 476 -66.49 -28.31 1.80
CA HIS A 476 -65.81 -28.85 0.61
C HIS A 476 -66.57 -29.95 -0.16
N GLN A 477 -66.23 -30.16 -1.46
CA GLN A 477 -65.37 -31.29 -1.90
C GLN A 477 -64.86 -31.16 -3.35
N LYS A 478 -63.84 -31.97 -3.71
CA LYS A 478 -63.03 -31.90 -4.95
C LYS A 478 -63.57 -32.80 -6.07
N ALA A 479 -63.31 -32.43 -7.33
CA ALA A 479 -62.80 -33.36 -8.35
C ALA A 479 -62.15 -32.58 -9.52
N ASP A 480 -61.19 -33.25 -10.16
CA ASP A 480 -60.21 -32.78 -11.16
C ASP A 480 -60.73 -31.99 -12.36
N GLN A 481 -59.91 -31.04 -12.84
CA GLN A 481 -59.82 -30.71 -14.26
C GLN A 481 -58.41 -30.24 -14.65
N GLN A 482 -57.98 -30.68 -15.83
CA GLN A 482 -56.65 -30.42 -16.38
C GLN A 482 -56.46 -28.95 -16.73
N GLN A 483 -55.29 -28.38 -16.47
CA GLN A 483 -54.81 -27.21 -17.20
C GLN A 483 -53.48 -27.53 -17.90
N VAL A 484 -53.50 -27.28 -19.21
CA VAL A 484 -52.35 -27.41 -20.10
C VAL A 484 -51.35 -26.29 -19.78
N SER A 485 -50.11 -26.68 -19.53
CA SER A 485 -48.99 -25.75 -19.39
C SER A 485 -48.57 -25.20 -20.76
N ILE A 486 -48.46 -23.88 -20.87
CA ILE A 486 -47.62 -23.22 -21.89
C ILE A 486 -46.73 -22.22 -21.15
N ASN A 487 -45.61 -22.73 -20.63
CA ASN A 487 -44.46 -21.88 -20.32
C ASN A 487 -43.72 -21.63 -21.63
N THR A 488 -43.67 -20.37 -22.07
CA THR A 488 -42.71 -19.92 -23.09
C THR A 488 -41.91 -18.76 -22.54
N THR A 489 -40.88 -19.10 -21.76
CA THR A 489 -39.75 -18.20 -21.49
C THR A 489 -38.96 -18.01 -22.79
N PRO A 490 -38.78 -16.78 -23.30
CA PRO A 490 -37.91 -16.54 -24.44
C PRO A 490 -36.46 -16.81 -24.04
N GLN A 491 -35.84 -17.84 -24.62
CA GLN A 491 -34.40 -18.08 -24.51
C GLN A 491 -33.65 -16.96 -25.26
N ILE A 492 -33.12 -15.99 -24.53
CA ILE A 492 -32.31 -14.91 -25.11
C ILE A 492 -30.96 -15.48 -25.55
N LYS A 493 -30.67 -15.39 -26.85
CA LYS A 493 -29.36 -15.77 -27.40
C LYS A 493 -28.30 -14.75 -27.00
N LYS A 494 -27.11 -15.24 -26.64
CA LYS A 494 -25.90 -14.42 -26.53
C LYS A 494 -25.67 -13.58 -27.79
N ASN A 495 -25.78 -12.27 -27.64
CA ASN A 495 -25.18 -11.24 -28.50
C ASN A 495 -24.63 -10.17 -27.55
N LEU A 496 -23.42 -9.65 -27.82
CA LEU A 496 -22.89 -8.50 -27.09
C LEU A 496 -23.81 -7.30 -27.36
N HIS A 497 -24.56 -6.86 -26.35
CA HIS A 497 -25.40 -5.67 -26.46
C HIS A 497 -24.57 -4.42 -26.25
N ASN A 498 -24.16 -3.80 -27.36
CA ASN A 498 -23.83 -2.38 -27.39
C ASN A 498 -25.16 -1.64 -27.50
N TYR A 499 -25.68 -1.12 -26.38
CA TYR A 499 -26.93 -0.35 -26.39
C TYR A 499 -26.70 0.98 -27.11
N GLU A 500 -27.52 1.32 -28.12
CA GLU A 500 -27.26 2.48 -29.00
C GLU A 500 -27.23 3.82 -28.25
N ASN A 501 -27.92 3.91 -27.11
CA ASN A 501 -27.93 5.07 -26.22
C ASN A 501 -27.53 4.65 -24.78
N GLU A 502 -26.22 4.53 -24.55
CA GLU A 502 -25.61 4.33 -23.21
C GLU A 502 -25.05 5.64 -22.65
N ILE A 503 -25.29 5.90 -21.35
CA ILE A 503 -24.74 7.02 -20.58
C ILE A 503 -24.00 6.45 -19.36
N ILE A 504 -22.74 6.83 -19.16
CA ILE A 504 -21.99 6.58 -17.91
C ILE A 504 -21.74 7.91 -17.19
N TYR A 505 -22.34 8.07 -16.02
CA TYR A 505 -22.15 9.21 -15.13
C TYR A 505 -21.25 8.83 -13.94
N PRO A 506 -20.30 9.67 -13.48
CA PRO A 506 -19.84 10.92 -14.09
C PRO A 506 -19.14 10.70 -15.45
N PRO A 507 -19.22 11.63 -16.42
CA PRO A 507 -18.42 11.57 -17.64
C PRO A 507 -16.92 11.63 -17.35
N VAL A 508 -16.10 11.06 -18.26
CA VAL A 508 -14.63 10.93 -18.09
C VAL A 508 -13.92 12.29 -18.07
N ASP A 509 -14.54 13.33 -18.62
CA ASP A 509 -13.97 14.69 -18.70
C ASP A 509 -14.06 15.50 -17.39
N GLY A 510 -14.70 14.96 -16.35
CA GLY A 510 -14.86 15.63 -15.06
C GLY A 510 -15.82 16.82 -15.08
N SER A 511 -16.64 16.96 -16.12
CA SER A 511 -17.55 18.11 -16.30
C SER A 511 -18.78 18.13 -15.39
N SER A 512 -18.99 17.11 -14.55
CA SER A 512 -20.16 16.97 -13.69
C SER A 512 -19.83 16.94 -12.20
N PHE A 513 -20.85 17.16 -11.36
CA PHE A 513 -20.72 17.03 -9.91
C PHE A 513 -20.55 15.55 -9.49
N PRO A 514 -19.75 15.25 -8.45
CA PRO A 514 -19.63 13.89 -7.92
C PRO A 514 -20.96 13.42 -7.33
N ILE A 515 -21.23 12.12 -7.45
CA ILE A 515 -22.41 11.49 -6.84
C ILE A 515 -22.30 11.60 -5.32
N GLN A 516 -23.30 12.21 -4.68
CA GLN A 516 -23.39 12.28 -3.22
C GLN A 516 -23.92 10.95 -2.70
N ILE A 517 -23.34 10.41 -1.63
CA ILE A 517 -23.72 9.11 -1.06
C ILE A 517 -23.89 9.25 0.45
N ASP A 518 -25.09 8.92 0.93
CA ASP A 518 -25.44 8.85 2.35
C ASP A 518 -25.51 7.39 2.79
N GLY A 519 -24.87 7.07 3.91
CA GLY A 519 -24.85 5.73 4.53
C GLY A 519 -23.48 5.04 4.50
N GLU A 520 -23.30 4.08 5.41
CA GLU A 520 -22.07 3.28 5.53
C GLU A 520 -22.03 2.14 4.50
N LEU A 521 -20.83 1.70 4.11
CA LEU A 521 -20.61 0.76 2.99
C LEU A 521 -21.34 -0.60 3.15
N GLU A 522 -21.41 -1.12 4.38
CA GLU A 522 -22.10 -2.38 4.73
C GLU A 522 -23.61 -2.21 4.93
N SER A 523 -24.09 -0.96 4.98
CA SER A 523 -25.49 -0.61 5.21
C SER A 523 -26.22 -0.35 3.89
N GLU A 524 -27.53 -0.07 3.97
CA GLU A 524 -28.26 0.47 2.82
C GLU A 524 -27.85 1.93 2.60
N GLN A 525 -27.34 2.24 1.42
CA GLN A 525 -26.87 3.56 1.04
C GLN A 525 -27.84 4.20 0.04
N LYS A 526 -28.00 5.52 0.13
CA LYS A 526 -28.71 6.34 -0.86
C LYS A 526 -27.70 7.18 -1.60
N ALA A 527 -27.77 7.22 -2.92
CA ALA A 527 -26.91 8.05 -3.75
C ALA A 527 -27.74 9.00 -4.63
N THR A 528 -27.28 10.25 -4.75
CA THR A 528 -27.99 11.31 -5.47
C THR A 528 -27.06 12.08 -6.41
N PHE A 529 -27.50 12.32 -7.63
CA PHE A 529 -26.80 13.17 -8.61
C PHE A 529 -27.78 13.86 -9.56
N GLY A 530 -27.36 14.97 -10.18
CA GLY A 530 -28.19 15.77 -11.08
C GLY A 530 -27.62 15.84 -12.49
N MET A 531 -28.50 15.81 -13.51
CA MET A 531 -28.15 16.04 -14.91
C MET A 531 -28.97 17.21 -15.48
N ASN A 532 -28.33 18.04 -16.32
CA ASN A 532 -28.96 19.19 -16.96
C ASN A 532 -29.57 18.88 -18.33
N ASP A 533 -29.07 17.85 -19.03
CA ASP A 533 -29.69 17.37 -20.26
C ASP A 533 -30.72 16.29 -19.95
N TYR A 534 -31.91 16.49 -20.50
CA TYR A 534 -33.10 15.64 -20.36
C TYR A 534 -33.61 15.13 -21.73
N LYS A 535 -33.03 15.58 -22.85
CA LYS A 535 -33.55 15.29 -24.20
C LYS A 535 -33.41 13.83 -24.62
N TRP A 536 -32.50 13.10 -24.00
CA TRP A 536 -32.26 11.67 -24.21
C TRP A 536 -33.31 10.79 -23.52
N LEU A 537 -34.07 11.31 -22.55
CA LEU A 537 -35.01 10.57 -21.73
C LEU A 537 -36.43 10.63 -22.34
N ASN A 538 -36.91 9.52 -22.90
CA ASN A 538 -38.21 9.42 -23.58
C ASN A 538 -39.12 8.30 -23.03
N CYS A 539 -39.59 8.50 -21.79
CA CYS A 539 -40.37 7.53 -21.01
C CYS A 539 -41.78 7.21 -21.55
N LYS A 540 -42.22 7.91 -22.62
CA LYS A 540 -43.49 7.64 -23.31
C LYS A 540 -43.44 6.40 -24.19
N ILE A 541 -42.25 6.04 -24.68
CA ILE A 541 -42.06 4.90 -25.59
C ILE A 541 -40.87 4.00 -25.22
N LYS A 542 -39.92 4.47 -24.39
CA LYS A 542 -38.75 3.71 -23.94
C LYS A 542 -38.84 3.30 -22.47
N GLU A 543 -38.30 2.13 -22.17
CA GLU A 543 -37.92 1.69 -20.83
C GLU A 543 -36.38 1.78 -20.68
N TYR A 544 -35.90 2.17 -19.50
CA TYR A 544 -34.48 2.38 -19.23
C TYR A 544 -34.00 1.47 -18.10
N GLY A 545 -32.80 0.92 -18.26
CA GLY A 545 -32.09 0.11 -17.27
C GLY A 545 -30.95 0.89 -16.63
N VAL A 546 -30.65 0.54 -15.38
CA VAL A 546 -29.58 1.14 -14.57
C VAL A 546 -28.70 0.05 -13.96
N LEU A 547 -27.39 0.31 -13.96
CA LEU A 547 -26.35 -0.46 -13.28
C LEU A 547 -25.37 0.50 -12.60
N ILE A 548 -24.60 0.00 -11.63
CA ILE A 548 -23.57 0.77 -10.92
C ILE A 548 -22.20 0.10 -11.00
N SER A 549 -21.15 0.89 -10.84
CA SER A 549 -19.77 0.39 -10.81
C SER A 549 -18.90 1.25 -9.92
N ASN A 550 -18.08 0.65 -9.06
CA ASN A 550 -17.06 1.38 -8.31
C ASN A 550 -15.71 1.47 -9.06
N ASP A 551 -15.53 0.74 -10.17
CA ASP A 551 -14.27 0.71 -10.93
C ASP A 551 -14.41 1.16 -12.39
N ARG A 552 -15.64 1.51 -12.82
CA ARG A 552 -16.03 1.88 -14.19
C ARG A 552 -15.81 0.79 -15.24
N ASN A 553 -15.41 -0.42 -14.84
CA ASN A 553 -15.10 -1.54 -15.72
C ASN A 553 -16.22 -2.60 -15.70
N ILE A 554 -16.62 -3.08 -14.52
CA ILE A 554 -17.76 -3.99 -14.36
C ILE A 554 -18.94 -3.24 -13.79
N PHE A 555 -20.11 -3.37 -14.43
CA PHE A 555 -21.35 -2.71 -14.05
C PHE A 555 -22.36 -3.73 -13.56
N THR A 556 -22.69 -3.63 -12.28
CA THR A 556 -23.55 -4.57 -11.56
C THR A 556 -24.90 -3.96 -11.22
N GLY A 557 -25.90 -4.82 -11.12
CA GLY A 557 -27.28 -4.42 -10.82
C GLY A 557 -27.80 -5.07 -9.55
N LYS A 558 -28.95 -5.73 -9.67
CA LYS A 558 -29.57 -6.56 -8.64
C LYS A 558 -28.56 -7.59 -8.13
N ASP A 559 -28.56 -7.80 -6.82
CA ASP A 559 -27.72 -8.77 -6.10
C ASP A 559 -26.20 -8.64 -6.33
N GLY A 560 -25.74 -7.58 -7.01
CA GLY A 560 -24.34 -7.39 -7.39
C GLY A 560 -23.89 -8.20 -8.61
N ILE A 561 -24.84 -8.69 -9.42
CA ILE A 561 -24.58 -9.51 -10.61
C ILE A 561 -24.23 -8.59 -11.80
N ASP A 562 -23.26 -8.99 -12.61
CA ASP A 562 -22.89 -8.33 -13.87
C ASP A 562 -23.94 -8.63 -14.95
N ILE A 563 -24.28 -7.63 -15.78
CA ILE A 563 -25.19 -7.83 -16.92
C ILE A 563 -24.64 -8.80 -17.97
N GLU A 564 -23.32 -9.01 -18.01
CA GLU A 564 -22.70 -10.07 -18.83
C GLU A 564 -22.99 -11.50 -18.30
N GLU A 565 -23.31 -11.64 -17.01
CA GLU A 565 -23.67 -12.92 -16.37
C GLU A 565 -25.18 -13.16 -16.37
N ASP A 566 -26.00 -12.14 -16.08
CA ASP A 566 -27.47 -12.19 -16.21
C ASP A 566 -28.03 -10.91 -16.84
N SER A 567 -28.66 -11.04 -18.01
CA SER A 567 -29.38 -9.95 -18.69
C SER A 567 -30.48 -9.28 -17.84
N ASN A 568 -30.97 -9.94 -16.79
CA ASN A 568 -31.99 -9.42 -15.88
C ASN A 568 -31.42 -8.65 -14.67
N ALA A 569 -30.08 -8.58 -14.54
CA ALA A 569 -29.41 -7.86 -13.45
C ALA A 569 -29.77 -6.37 -13.44
N ALA A 570 -30.05 -5.77 -14.60
CA ALA A 570 -30.43 -4.36 -14.72
C ALA A 570 -31.63 -3.99 -13.82
N VAL A 571 -31.53 -2.86 -13.13
CA VAL A 571 -32.61 -2.27 -12.34
C VAL A 571 -33.39 -1.30 -13.23
N PRO A 572 -34.72 -1.41 -13.35
CA PRO A 572 -35.51 -0.46 -14.14
C PRO A 572 -35.46 0.94 -13.50
N LEU A 573 -35.34 1.97 -14.34
CA LEU A 573 -35.40 3.37 -13.92
C LEU A 573 -36.86 3.79 -13.73
N GLU A 574 -37.27 4.03 -12.49
CA GLU A 574 -38.55 4.66 -12.18
C GLU A 574 -38.49 6.17 -12.50
N VAL A 575 -39.55 6.72 -13.08
CA VAL A 575 -39.59 8.11 -13.54
C VAL A 575 -40.77 8.84 -12.90
N ILE A 576 -40.47 9.91 -12.17
CA ILE A 576 -41.46 10.81 -11.57
C ILE A 576 -41.40 12.14 -12.31
N ILE A 577 -42.55 12.64 -12.76
CA ILE A 577 -42.69 13.96 -13.37
C ILE A 577 -43.33 14.88 -12.34
N GLU A 578 -42.66 15.98 -12.00
CA GLU A 578 -43.27 17.05 -11.20
C GLU A 578 -44.04 17.98 -12.13
N GLU A 579 -45.39 17.88 -12.12
CA GLU A 579 -46.27 18.84 -12.77
C GLU A 579 -46.68 19.93 -11.76
N GLU A 580 -46.55 21.20 -12.14
CA GLU A 580 -47.10 22.32 -11.35
C GLU A 580 -48.63 22.31 -11.48
N GLU A 581 -49.37 22.14 -10.37
CA GLU A 581 -50.80 22.44 -10.35
C GLU A 581 -51.00 23.94 -10.59
N GLU A 582 -51.61 24.31 -11.72
CA GLU A 582 -52.00 25.71 -11.98
C GLU A 582 -53.03 26.18 -10.95
N GLU A 583 -52.60 26.97 -9.95
CA GLU A 583 -53.53 27.61 -9.01
C GLU A 583 -54.52 28.53 -9.75
N GLU A 584 -55.78 28.11 -9.83
CA GLU A 584 -56.88 28.97 -10.29
C GLU A 584 -56.89 30.29 -9.50
N LYS A 585 -56.73 31.41 -10.22
CA LYS A 585 -56.81 32.78 -9.66
C LYS A 585 -58.16 33.06 -8.98
N ARG A 586 -58.26 32.76 -7.67
CA ARG A 586 -59.31 33.29 -6.79
C ARG A 586 -58.79 34.51 -6.04
N LYS A 587 -59.53 35.61 -6.14
CA LYS A 587 -59.21 36.92 -5.55
C LYS A 587 -59.10 36.81 -4.02
N GLY A 588 -57.88 36.95 -3.49
CA GLY A 588 -57.56 37.04 -2.06
C GLY A 588 -56.58 38.21 -1.80
N LEU A 589 -56.45 38.63 -0.53
CA LEU A 589 -55.70 39.84 -0.13
C LEU A 589 -54.21 39.83 -0.54
N PRO A 590 -53.58 41.01 -0.70
CA PRO A 590 -52.19 41.10 -1.14
C PRO A 590 -51.20 40.50 -0.13
N ILE A 591 -50.25 39.74 -0.68
CA ILE A 591 -49.29 38.85 0.00
C ILE A 591 -48.40 39.54 1.06
N GLY A 592 -48.24 40.88 1.00
CA GLY A 592 -47.38 41.65 1.90
C GLY A 592 -47.70 41.54 3.40
N ILE A 593 -48.95 41.25 3.76
CA ILE A 593 -49.34 41.10 5.19
C ILE A 593 -48.98 39.70 5.73
N ILE A 594 -49.03 38.65 4.90
CA ILE A 594 -48.74 37.28 5.32
C ILE A 594 -47.23 37.06 5.51
N VAL A 595 -46.41 37.62 4.60
CA VAL A 595 -44.94 37.56 4.72
C VAL A 595 -44.45 38.30 5.97
N GLY A 596 -45.08 39.42 6.35
CA GLY A 596 -44.76 40.14 7.58
C GLY A 596 -44.99 39.32 8.85
N ILE A 597 -46.04 38.50 8.90
CA ILE A 597 -46.35 37.63 10.04
C ILE A 597 -45.42 36.42 10.08
N ALA A 598 -45.11 35.81 8.94
CA ALA A 598 -44.19 34.66 8.86
C ALA A 598 -42.74 35.04 9.24
N VAL A 599 -42.23 36.17 8.75
CA VAL A 599 -40.89 36.68 9.10
C VAL A 599 -40.83 37.12 10.57
N GLY A 600 -41.90 37.73 11.10
CA GLY A 600 -42.03 38.03 12.52
C GLY A 600 -42.00 36.79 13.42
N ALA A 601 -42.71 35.72 13.04
CA ALA A 601 -42.72 34.46 13.77
C ALA A 601 -41.33 33.76 13.76
N LEU A 602 -40.64 33.75 12.62
CA LEU A 602 -39.28 33.20 12.51
C LEU A 602 -38.25 33.99 13.33
N ALA A 603 -38.35 35.33 13.37
CA ALA A 603 -37.51 36.15 14.22
C ALA A 603 -37.75 35.88 15.73
N ILE A 604 -39.00 35.69 16.14
CA ILE A 604 -39.34 35.33 17.53
C ILE A 604 -38.80 33.93 17.87
N ILE A 605 -38.92 32.95 16.98
CA ILE A 605 -38.36 31.61 17.18
C ILE A 605 -36.83 31.65 17.28
N ALA A 606 -36.14 32.42 16.43
CA ALA A 606 -34.69 32.60 16.51
C ALA A 606 -34.26 33.24 17.84
N VAL A 607 -34.99 34.25 18.33
CA VAL A 607 -34.75 34.87 19.65
C VAL A 607 -35.00 33.87 20.79
N ILE A 608 -36.04 33.03 20.71
CA ILE A 608 -36.29 31.97 21.70
C ILE A 608 -35.15 30.93 21.70
N ILE A 609 -34.66 30.51 20.53
CA ILE A 609 -33.51 29.59 20.40
C ILE A 609 -32.26 30.21 21.00
N ILE A 610 -31.98 31.49 20.75
CA ILE A 610 -30.84 32.21 21.36
C ILE A 610 -31.00 32.30 22.88
N ILE A 611 -32.19 32.57 23.40
CA ILE A 611 -32.47 32.58 24.85
C ILE A 611 -32.27 31.19 25.46
N ILE A 612 -32.68 30.11 24.79
CA ILE A 612 -32.45 28.72 25.21
C ILE A 612 -30.95 28.40 25.23
N ILE A 613 -30.19 28.77 24.19
CA ILE A 613 -28.73 28.58 24.14
C ILE A 613 -28.04 29.37 25.27
N VAL A 614 -28.42 30.63 25.49
CA VAL A 614 -27.85 31.47 26.56
C VAL A 614 -28.18 30.91 27.95
N THR A 615 -29.43 30.48 28.20
CA THR A 615 -29.80 29.84 29.48
C THR A 615 -29.16 28.47 29.66
N PHE A 616 -28.93 27.68 28.60
CA PHE A 616 -28.19 26.42 28.66
C PHE A 616 -26.69 26.64 28.96
N VAL A 617 -26.07 27.65 28.33
CA VAL A 617 -24.67 28.04 28.59
C VAL A 617 -24.52 28.60 30.01
N ILE A 618 -25.44 29.43 30.50
CA ILE A 618 -25.45 29.91 31.89
C ILE A 618 -25.67 28.74 32.87
N SER A 619 -26.57 27.78 32.55
CA SER A 619 -26.79 26.58 33.36
C SER A 619 -25.54 25.69 33.42
N LYS A 620 -24.82 25.49 32.31
CA LYS A 620 -23.51 24.80 32.32
C LYS A 620 -22.42 25.58 33.06
N LYS A 621 -22.44 26.92 33.06
CA LYS A 621 -21.56 27.73 33.92
C LYS A 621 -21.90 27.59 35.40
N LYS A 622 -23.17 27.40 35.75
CA LYS A 622 -23.61 27.18 37.14
C LYS A 622 -23.32 25.76 37.63
N LEU A 623 -23.53 24.75 36.78
CA LEU A 623 -23.24 23.33 37.08
C LEU A 623 -21.74 23.02 37.26
N LYS A 624 -20.83 23.95 36.92
CA LYS A 624 -19.39 23.81 37.16
C LYS A 624 -18.91 24.41 38.49
N ASN A 625 -19.79 25.09 39.25
CA ASN A 625 -19.46 25.75 40.52
C ASN A 625 -20.07 25.09 41.77
N ASP A 626 -21.08 24.22 41.63
CA ASP A 626 -21.79 23.59 42.78
C ASP A 626 -21.46 22.08 42.95
N SER A 627 -20.20 21.68 42.74
CA SER A 627 -19.73 20.30 42.96
C SER A 627 -18.62 20.18 44.03
N GLN A 628 -18.75 21.00 45.08
CA GLN A 628 -18.13 20.76 46.38
C GLN A 628 -19.14 21.07 47.50
N MET A 629 -19.86 20.06 47.99
CA MET A 629 -20.13 19.82 49.43
C MET A 629 -21.09 18.63 49.66
N HIS A 630 -20.80 17.87 50.71
CA HIS A 630 -21.71 17.03 51.50
C HIS A 630 -22.42 15.81 50.87
N ALA A 631 -21.93 14.63 51.26
CA ALA A 631 -22.73 13.41 51.42
C ALA A 631 -22.73 13.01 52.91
N LEU A 632 -23.92 12.89 53.54
CA LEU A 632 -24.13 12.48 54.94
C LEU A 632 -25.65 12.35 55.21
N GLY A 633 -26.21 11.30 55.84
CA GLY A 633 -25.85 9.87 55.88
C GLY A 633 -27.00 9.05 55.24
N ILE A 634 -27.68 8.04 55.80
CA ILE A 634 -27.60 7.12 56.98
C ILE A 634 -28.48 5.90 56.58
N GLY A 635 -28.28 4.61 56.94
CA GLY A 635 -27.20 3.91 57.68
C GLY A 635 -27.71 2.91 58.75
N VAL A 636 -27.58 1.58 58.52
CA VAL A 636 -27.96 0.47 59.45
C VAL A 636 -26.98 -0.71 59.34
N CYS A 637 -26.44 -1.16 60.49
CA CYS A 637 -25.86 -2.48 60.86
C CYS A 637 -24.77 -3.17 59.97
N GLU A 638 -23.71 -3.81 60.47
CA GLU A 638 -23.09 -3.92 61.83
C GLU A 638 -21.70 -4.63 61.71
N ASN A 639 -20.75 -4.36 62.64
CA ASN A 639 -19.51 -5.14 62.91
C ASN A 639 -18.41 -5.23 61.79
N THR A 640 -17.09 -5.22 62.03
CA THR A 640 -16.22 -5.17 63.25
C THR A 640 -14.77 -4.77 62.86
N LEU A 641 -13.97 -4.19 63.79
CA LEU A 641 -12.47 -4.15 63.87
C LEU A 641 -11.65 -3.73 62.59
N GLU A 642 -10.73 -2.75 62.56
CA GLU A 642 -9.66 -2.38 63.50
C GLU A 642 -9.16 -0.92 63.37
N THR A 643 -8.51 -0.46 64.44
CA THR A 643 -7.48 0.59 64.61
C THR A 643 -6.39 0.70 63.52
N LYS A 644 -5.60 1.80 63.29
CA LYS A 644 -5.13 2.93 64.14
C LYS A 644 -4.32 3.97 63.28
N LEU A 645 -4.37 5.29 63.64
CA LEU A 645 -3.28 6.33 63.57
C LEU A 645 -2.69 6.74 62.17
N LEU A 646 -2.14 7.94 61.91
CA LEU A 646 -2.13 9.29 62.54
C LEU A 646 -1.63 10.35 61.52
N GLN A 647 -2.05 11.62 61.71
CA GLN A 647 -1.36 12.90 61.40
C GLN A 647 -0.84 13.18 59.96
N ASP A 648 -1.34 14.20 59.24
CA ASP A 648 -1.25 15.67 59.46
C ASP A 648 0.13 16.28 59.11
N ASN A 649 0.20 17.09 58.03
CA ASN A 649 0.17 18.56 58.17
C ASN A 649 0.31 19.36 56.85
N HIS A 650 -0.44 20.48 56.81
CA HIS A 650 -0.21 21.78 56.13
C HIS A 650 -0.01 21.92 54.59
N SER A 651 -0.99 22.64 54.02
CA SER A 651 -0.91 23.56 52.86
C SER A 651 -0.23 24.90 53.27
N PRO A 652 0.02 25.91 52.39
CA PRO A 652 -0.34 26.07 50.96
C PRO A 652 0.90 26.47 50.07
N ASP A 653 0.90 27.13 48.89
CA ASP A 653 -0.14 27.89 48.16
C ASP A 653 0.11 28.09 46.62
N VAL A 654 -0.93 28.57 45.92
CA VAL A 654 -1.04 29.56 44.79
C VAL A 654 0.25 29.92 43.97
N ILE A 655 0.31 29.87 42.61
CA ILE A 655 -0.55 30.51 41.57
C ILE A 655 -0.77 29.60 40.32
N ASN A 656 -1.92 29.79 39.66
CA ASN A 656 -2.39 29.15 38.41
C ASN A 656 -1.46 29.23 37.19
N GLN A 657 -1.52 28.16 36.37
CA GLN A 657 -1.43 28.29 34.91
C GLN A 657 -2.78 28.74 34.33
N SER A 658 -2.76 29.64 33.36
CA SER A 658 -3.79 29.73 32.32
C SER A 658 -3.11 29.96 30.98
N LEU A 659 -3.28 29.03 30.04
CA LEU A 659 -2.94 29.28 28.65
C LEU A 659 -3.83 30.40 28.11
N ASP A 660 -3.27 31.28 27.30
CA ASP A 660 -4.04 31.90 26.22
C ASP A 660 -3.18 32.07 24.96
N ASN A 661 -3.84 32.39 23.86
CA ASN A 661 -3.43 32.00 22.51
C ASN A 661 -2.47 32.96 21.78
N ASN A 662 -1.95 32.45 20.65
CA ASN A 662 -1.58 33.13 19.40
C ASN A 662 -0.09 33.44 19.11
N LEU A 663 0.33 32.89 17.95
CA LEU A 663 1.14 33.50 16.89
C LEU A 663 2.41 34.31 17.25
N ILE A 664 3.59 33.80 16.85
CA ILE A 664 4.46 34.38 15.78
C ILE A 664 5.84 33.67 15.75
N ASN A 665 6.34 33.48 14.52
CA ASN A 665 7.72 33.22 14.07
C ASN A 665 8.82 32.98 15.11
N ILE A 666 9.55 31.86 14.96
CA ILE A 666 10.99 31.82 15.25
C ILE A 666 11.75 31.29 14.02
N THR A 667 12.51 32.22 13.45
CA THR A 667 13.63 32.12 12.49
C THR A 667 14.38 30.79 12.37
N GLU A 668 14.62 30.39 11.11
CA GLU A 668 15.81 29.63 10.72
C GLU A 668 17.09 30.39 11.13
N GLN A 669 18.12 29.67 11.57
CA GLN A 669 19.48 30.19 11.65
C GLN A 669 20.41 29.39 10.74
N GLN A 670 20.79 29.99 9.62
CA GLN A 670 21.97 29.59 8.85
C GLN A 670 23.25 30.01 9.60
N PRO A 671 24.36 29.31 9.36
CA PRO A 671 25.68 29.92 9.31
C PRO A 671 26.17 29.95 7.85
N GLN A 672 26.17 31.13 7.22
CA GLN A 672 26.99 31.36 6.03
C GLN A 672 28.43 31.67 6.46
N GLN A 673 29.42 31.05 5.79
CA GLN A 673 30.40 31.72 4.94
C GLN A 673 31.70 30.90 4.81
N ARG A 674 32.06 30.54 3.57
CA ARG A 674 33.27 31.07 2.92
C ARG A 674 33.22 30.84 1.41
N ASP A 675 33.49 31.89 0.66
CA ASP A 675 33.45 31.91 -0.80
C ASP A 675 34.78 31.52 -1.46
N HIS A 676 34.67 31.19 -2.75
CA HIS A 676 35.71 31.12 -3.80
C HIS A 676 36.69 29.94 -3.70
N ILE A 677 36.80 29.08 -4.72
CA ILE A 677 37.37 29.42 -6.04
C ILE A 677 36.71 28.60 -7.17
N ASN A 678 36.40 29.26 -8.29
CA ASN A 678 36.03 28.63 -9.56
C ASN A 678 37.29 28.22 -10.36
N ILE A 679 37.39 26.96 -10.80
CA ILE A 679 38.20 26.58 -11.95
C ILE A 679 37.40 25.60 -12.83
N LEU A 680 37.11 26.02 -14.07
CA LEU A 680 36.54 25.14 -15.10
C LEU A 680 37.54 24.04 -15.49
N ARG A 681 37.03 22.81 -15.67
CA ARG A 681 37.58 21.82 -16.60
C ARG A 681 36.51 20.78 -16.98
N GLU A 682 35.83 21.01 -18.10
CA GLU A 682 35.22 19.93 -18.85
C GLU A 682 36.33 19.09 -19.49
N GLN A 683 36.29 17.75 -19.37
CA GLN A 683 36.71 16.81 -20.41
C GLN A 683 35.92 15.49 -20.28
N PRO A 684 35.58 14.82 -21.39
CA PRO A 684 34.71 13.65 -21.39
C PRO A 684 35.43 12.37 -20.95
N TYR A 685 34.69 11.50 -20.25
CA TYR A 685 35.16 10.19 -19.81
C TYR A 685 35.24 9.21 -21.00
N ILE A 686 36.43 8.66 -21.25
CA ILE A 686 36.67 7.68 -22.33
C ILE A 686 36.56 6.27 -21.75
N ILE A 687 35.68 5.45 -22.33
CA ILE A 687 35.55 4.02 -22.00
C ILE A 687 36.64 3.22 -22.75
N PRO A 688 37.54 2.50 -22.06
CA PRO A 688 38.45 1.55 -22.72
C PRO A 688 37.71 0.27 -23.11
N SER A 689 37.82 -0.12 -24.38
CA SER A 689 37.21 -1.32 -24.95
C SER A 689 37.77 -2.63 -24.35
N SER A 690 36.90 -3.60 -24.14
CA SER A 690 37.23 -4.95 -23.66
C SER A 690 37.98 -5.82 -24.68
N SER A 691 38.86 -6.70 -24.19
CA SER A 691 39.62 -7.66 -25.00
C SER A 691 39.11 -9.11 -24.85
N SER A 692 38.18 -9.49 -25.73
CA SER A 692 38.06 -10.81 -26.37
C SER A 692 38.32 -12.13 -25.59
N ILE A 693 37.26 -12.93 -25.39
CA ILE A 693 37.28 -14.41 -25.50
C ILE A 693 36.03 -14.90 -26.27
N LYS A 694 36.16 -16.00 -27.02
CA LYS A 694 35.16 -16.69 -27.88
C LYS A 694 34.88 -18.09 -27.30
N ASN A 695 33.73 -18.75 -27.46
CA ASN A 695 32.48 -18.55 -28.23
C ASN A 695 31.30 -19.08 -27.35
N SER A 696 29.99 -19.11 -27.70
CA SER A 696 29.31 -19.55 -28.92
C SER A 696 27.88 -19.00 -29.05
N SER A 697 27.31 -19.06 -30.26
CA SER A 697 26.12 -18.32 -30.68
C SER A 697 24.76 -19.01 -30.45
N SER A 698 23.80 -18.27 -29.90
CA SER A 698 22.40 -18.30 -30.36
C SER A 698 21.95 -16.86 -30.64
N SER A 699 21.37 -16.61 -31.80
CA SER A 699 21.06 -15.25 -32.25
C SER A 699 19.72 -14.77 -31.68
N SER A 700 19.77 -14.01 -30.59
CA SER A 700 18.69 -13.06 -30.26
C SER A 700 19.20 -11.65 -30.57
N SER A 701 18.40 -10.87 -31.30
CA SER A 701 18.74 -9.49 -31.62
C SER A 701 18.37 -8.59 -30.45
N GLU A 702 19.37 -8.07 -29.75
CA GLU A 702 19.18 -6.99 -28.79
C GLU A 702 18.42 -5.83 -29.45
N PRO A 703 17.38 -5.27 -28.80
CA PRO A 703 16.72 -4.08 -29.32
C PRO A 703 17.65 -2.88 -29.17
N ASN A 704 18.27 -2.45 -30.27
CA ASN A 704 19.04 -1.20 -30.33
C ASN A 704 18.23 -0.03 -29.75
N PHE A 705 18.61 0.43 -28.55
CA PHE A 705 17.96 1.54 -27.88
C PHE A 705 18.45 2.87 -28.49
N ILE A 706 17.53 3.62 -29.12
CA ILE A 706 17.85 4.86 -29.84
C ILE A 706 17.65 6.05 -28.90
N THR A 707 18.75 6.58 -28.36
CA THR A 707 18.76 7.73 -27.44
C THR A 707 18.77 9.10 -28.14
N THR A 708 18.82 9.13 -29.48
CA THR A 708 19.07 10.35 -30.27
C THR A 708 17.82 10.94 -30.92
N TRP A 709 16.67 10.30 -30.78
CA TRP A 709 15.40 10.76 -31.34
C TRP A 709 14.88 12.05 -30.68
N LYS A 710 14.30 12.93 -31.49
CA LYS A 710 13.63 14.16 -31.06
C LYS A 710 12.15 14.12 -31.45
N LEU A 711 11.30 14.88 -30.76
CA LEU A 711 9.87 14.95 -31.08
C LEU A 711 9.59 15.40 -32.53
N SER A 712 10.48 16.20 -33.11
CA SER A 712 10.48 16.62 -34.52
C SER A 712 10.61 15.48 -35.53
N ASP A 713 11.11 14.32 -35.10
CA ASP A 713 11.39 13.18 -35.97
C ASP A 713 10.12 12.33 -36.22
N PHE A 714 8.97 12.74 -35.67
CA PHE A 714 7.72 11.98 -35.69
C PHE A 714 6.51 12.79 -36.17
N GLU A 715 5.68 12.16 -37.00
CA GLU A 715 4.37 12.64 -37.41
C GLU A 715 3.29 12.12 -36.42
N LYS A 716 2.47 13.02 -35.85
CA LYS A 716 1.38 12.66 -34.91
C LYS A 716 0.16 12.17 -35.70
N ILE A 717 -0.21 10.88 -35.58
CA ILE A 717 -1.33 10.30 -36.34
C ILE A 717 -2.65 10.43 -35.56
N LYS A 718 -2.74 9.82 -34.38
CA LYS A 718 -3.94 9.88 -33.52
C LYS A 718 -3.64 9.56 -32.06
N LYS A 719 -4.45 10.07 -31.15
CA LYS A 719 -4.47 9.62 -29.75
C LYS A 719 -4.94 8.17 -29.69
N ILE A 720 -4.31 7.36 -28.85
CA ILE A 720 -4.65 5.93 -28.64
C ILE A 720 -4.91 5.58 -27.17
N GLY A 721 -4.63 6.48 -26.23
CA GLY A 721 -5.01 6.33 -24.82
C GLY A 721 -4.66 7.56 -23.99
N LYS A 722 -5.09 7.58 -22.73
CA LYS A 722 -4.56 8.44 -21.67
C LYS A 722 -4.52 7.61 -20.37
N GLY A 723 -3.39 7.62 -19.68
CA GLY A 723 -3.26 7.07 -18.32
C GLY A 723 -3.29 8.19 -17.28
N ALA A 724 -3.12 7.85 -16.01
CA ALA A 724 -3.08 8.83 -14.92
C ALA A 724 -2.01 9.93 -15.15
N PHE A 725 -0.84 9.54 -15.64
CA PHE A 725 0.32 10.42 -15.84
C PHE A 725 0.66 10.59 -17.33
N GLY A 726 -0.29 11.08 -18.15
CA GLY A 726 -0.03 11.45 -19.54
C GLY A 726 -0.79 10.71 -20.65
N THR A 727 -0.70 11.27 -21.86
CA THR A 727 -1.44 10.85 -23.07
C THR A 727 -0.58 10.00 -24.00
N VAL A 728 -1.13 8.90 -24.55
CA VAL A 728 -0.43 8.04 -25.51
C VAL A 728 -0.92 8.30 -26.94
N TRP A 729 0.02 8.53 -27.84
CA TRP A 729 -0.20 8.82 -29.25
C TRP A 729 0.38 7.74 -30.15
N LYS A 730 -0.38 7.34 -31.17
CA LYS A 730 0.18 6.65 -32.34
C LYS A 730 0.89 7.70 -33.18
N MET A 731 2.18 7.54 -33.35
CA MET A 731 3.03 8.42 -34.15
C MET A 731 3.83 7.60 -35.16
N LYS A 732 4.43 8.27 -36.14
CA LYS A 732 5.21 7.64 -37.21
C LYS A 732 6.56 8.33 -37.33
N GLU A 733 7.63 7.58 -37.15
CA GLU A 733 9.00 8.09 -37.29
C GLU A 733 9.26 8.38 -38.77
N ILE A 734 9.67 9.61 -39.09
CA ILE A 734 9.64 10.16 -40.44
C ILE A 734 10.67 9.46 -41.35
N LYS A 735 11.83 9.07 -40.81
CA LYS A 735 12.95 8.55 -41.60
C LYS A 735 12.80 7.08 -42.00
N SER A 736 12.36 6.25 -41.07
CA SER A 736 12.14 4.80 -41.19
C SER A 736 10.69 4.44 -41.52
N GLN A 737 9.77 5.41 -41.44
CA GLN A 737 8.32 5.23 -41.59
C GLN A 737 7.71 4.30 -40.51
N ARG A 738 8.46 3.99 -39.44
CA ARG A 738 8.06 3.07 -38.36
C ARG A 738 6.92 3.66 -37.53
N ILE A 739 5.88 2.86 -37.33
CA ILE A 739 4.78 3.19 -36.40
C ILE A 739 5.26 2.92 -34.97
N VAL A 740 5.06 3.90 -34.09
CA VAL A 740 5.42 3.85 -32.66
C VAL A 740 4.26 4.35 -31.79
N ALA A 741 4.28 3.96 -30.52
CA ALA A 741 3.48 4.58 -29.47
C ALA A 741 4.38 5.52 -28.68
N ILE A 742 4.03 6.81 -28.61
CA ILE A 742 4.76 7.82 -27.83
C ILE A 742 3.86 8.30 -26.71
N LYS A 743 4.37 8.26 -25.47
CA LYS A 743 3.69 8.79 -24.29
C LYS A 743 4.18 10.22 -24.02
N GLU A 744 3.25 11.16 -24.09
CA GLU A 744 3.39 12.54 -23.65
C GLU A 744 3.09 12.55 -22.14
N VAL A 745 4.09 12.82 -21.31
CA VAL A 745 3.97 12.78 -19.83
C VAL A 745 3.48 14.13 -19.32
N ASP A 746 2.44 14.09 -18.49
CA ASP A 746 1.96 15.25 -17.74
C ASP A 746 2.83 15.35 -16.45
N TYR A 747 3.47 16.50 -16.20
CA TYR A 747 4.34 16.77 -15.03
C TYR A 747 3.66 17.77 -14.08
N ASP A 748 3.90 17.64 -12.78
CA ASP A 748 3.25 18.50 -11.76
C ASP A 748 3.95 19.86 -11.59
N SER A 749 5.21 19.99 -12.06
CA SER A 749 5.96 21.26 -12.06
C SER A 749 7.00 21.35 -13.19
N ASP A 750 7.37 22.57 -13.56
CA ASP A 750 8.47 22.81 -14.51
C ASP A 750 9.85 22.39 -13.94
N GLU A 751 10.00 22.33 -12.62
CA GLU A 751 11.22 21.85 -11.95
C GLU A 751 11.37 20.33 -12.06
N GLU A 752 10.27 19.58 -11.95
CA GLU A 752 10.24 18.13 -12.21
C GLU A 752 10.58 17.83 -13.67
N LYS A 753 10.01 18.60 -14.59
CA LYS A 753 10.27 18.49 -16.04
C LYS A 753 11.73 18.76 -16.44
N GLN A 754 12.50 19.52 -15.64
CA GLN A 754 13.92 19.75 -15.88
C GLN A 754 14.85 18.64 -15.35
N ARG A 755 14.31 17.63 -14.64
CA ARG A 755 15.08 16.48 -14.14
C ARG A 755 15.17 15.32 -15.16
N PHE A 756 14.57 15.47 -16.34
CA PHE A 756 14.49 14.48 -17.43
C PHE A 756 14.84 15.10 -18.78
#